data_AF-A0A2G5PL97-F1
#
_entry.id   AF-A0A2G5PL97-F1
#
_cell.length_a   1.000
_cell.length_b   1.000
_cell.length_c   1.000
_cell.angle_alpha   90.00
_cell.angle_beta   90.00
_cell.angle_gamma   90.00
#
_symmetry.space_group_name_H-M   'P 1'
#
loop_
_entity.id
_entity.type
_entity.pdbx_description
1 polymer ?
#
loop_
_entity_poly.entity_id
_entity_poly.type
_entity_poly.pdbx_seq_one_letter_code
_entity_poly.pdbx_strand_id
1 'polypeptide(L)'
;MTHSVFDLNDPAVIADPYPHYARLRDTAPVYHSNDPDLWILSRHDDVAVAVRDAQRFSSDLGTASRFDDNPFNPTMKIPHRLAGALGRVVPLRTLLTSDPPEHTVLRRKVSRAFTPRRIAAWEPRIRQIAEHLVDDIAAKAGPGDLVTDLASPLPTIVIAEMMGIPADRHDDFKRWSDNLVNGLLTGGSLTKMLASAAEISLFFARTVRKRRRNPGDDLVSLLITGDNDALSLAELINFCVLLLVAGNETTTNLISNAMLALFERPDLWRQITADPALAAAAVEETLRFDGPGQGLLRITTTDVTVGGTTIPAGARVLPLIGSANRDLRHWEDPDEFRLDRESNEHLAFGSGIHFCIGNALARMESRAAIEMLARRLPHLAPGGTPTRIAGPVLRGLRPLPVVVEPSASRRDPRIVIVGAGMAGIAAAHTFRQAGFTNFTILEKASDVGGVWHWNRYPGLRCDVPSHTYQFAFAPKPDWKHVWATGEEIRQYHRDLVGRLHLGPHLRLDCEVTSAAWTENRWQVCTADGDTIDADFLVAATGVLHHPSIPDIPGLDSFAGPVVHTARWTEVGTAGRRVAVIGSGSTGVQVFSALQPDAAHITHFVRTPQWVMWMPMGLRQPRVVGRLLQALPGLAWTVDRAQRVGSDLVVDLVTRPTWRRRLAQRYARMCLRVQVRDKDLRARLTPGYQPFCKRQVVSASYYRRIGKPNASFVTEAIAAVTPTGIRTADGVHHDVDIIVLATGFQAHNYMRPMNLRGRDGLSIDDAWSKGPRAWAMTAIPGFPNLFTILGPNSPSGSMSLQHVAELTAHYVTGWLRRFRDGEITAVEITEEATNRFADDIAEAMRPTVWNTGCNSWYFADDNHIDLWPFDRKRLTTMLTETCDHDYNLTS
;
A
#
# COMPACT_ATOMS: atom_id res chain seq x y z
N MET A 1 -32.61 42.65 -40.52
CA MET A 1 -31.97 41.80 -39.48
C MET A 1 -30.96 40.94 -40.21
N THR A 2 -29.68 41.34 -40.20
CA THR A 2 -28.59 40.51 -40.75
C THR A 2 -28.44 39.31 -39.82
N HIS A 3 -28.73 38.10 -40.29
CA HIS A 3 -28.48 36.88 -39.52
C HIS A 3 -27.00 36.81 -39.14
N SER A 4 -26.70 36.67 -37.86
CA SER A 4 -25.34 36.38 -37.39
C SER A 4 -24.86 35.08 -38.05
N VAL A 5 -23.65 35.09 -38.63
CA VAL A 5 -23.07 33.91 -39.29
C VAL A 5 -22.61 32.87 -38.26
N PHE A 6 -22.29 33.33 -37.04
CA PHE A 6 -21.79 32.51 -35.95
C PHE A 6 -22.10 33.18 -34.61
N ASP A 7 -22.82 32.50 -33.73
CA ASP A 7 -23.02 32.91 -32.34
C ASP A 7 -22.37 31.87 -31.43
N LEU A 8 -21.36 32.31 -30.68
CA LEU A 8 -20.57 31.48 -29.78
C LEU A 8 -21.40 30.92 -28.61
N ASN A 9 -22.47 31.62 -28.22
CA ASN A 9 -23.33 31.26 -27.10
C ASN A 9 -24.61 30.52 -27.54
N ASP A 10 -24.77 30.24 -28.83
CA ASP A 10 -25.88 29.43 -29.35
C ASP A 10 -25.81 28.01 -28.74
N PRO A 11 -26.88 27.52 -28.10
CA PRO A 11 -26.93 26.15 -27.57
C PRO A 11 -26.55 25.07 -28.58
N ALA A 12 -26.85 25.25 -29.87
CA ALA A 12 -26.45 24.33 -30.93
C ALA A 12 -24.93 24.31 -31.14
N VAL A 13 -24.29 25.49 -31.11
CA VAL A 13 -22.83 25.62 -31.21
C VAL A 13 -22.15 25.03 -29.97
N ILE A 14 -22.71 25.22 -28.78
CA ILE A 14 -22.16 24.63 -27.54
C ILE A 14 -22.25 23.10 -27.57
N ALA A 15 -23.36 22.54 -28.06
CA ALA A 15 -23.55 21.09 -28.18
C ALA A 15 -22.53 20.47 -29.16
N ASP A 16 -22.47 21.00 -30.39
CA ASP A 16 -21.53 20.55 -31.42
C ASP A 16 -21.00 21.73 -32.26
N PRO A 17 -19.82 22.27 -31.92
CA PRO A 17 -19.29 23.46 -32.59
C PRO A 17 -18.67 23.16 -33.96
N TYR A 18 -18.30 21.90 -34.25
CA TYR A 18 -17.44 21.58 -35.39
C TYR A 18 -18.07 21.88 -36.76
N PRO A 19 -19.36 21.58 -37.01
CA PRO A 19 -20.03 21.98 -38.25
C PRO A 19 -20.09 23.51 -38.43
N HIS A 20 -20.26 24.24 -37.32
CA HIS A 20 -20.30 25.70 -37.33
C HIS A 20 -18.91 26.30 -37.56
N TYR A 21 -17.88 25.71 -36.95
CA TYR A 21 -16.48 26.08 -37.18
C TYR A 21 -16.06 25.82 -38.62
N ALA A 22 -16.46 24.68 -39.20
CA ALA A 22 -16.19 24.37 -40.61
C ALA A 22 -16.78 25.44 -41.55
N ARG A 23 -18.05 25.79 -41.35
CA ARG A 23 -18.70 26.88 -42.09
C ARG A 23 -17.96 28.20 -41.93
N LEU A 24 -17.56 28.54 -40.69
CA LEU A 24 -16.84 29.78 -40.40
C LEU A 24 -15.50 29.85 -41.14
N ARG A 25 -14.72 28.76 -41.16
CA ARG A 25 -13.44 28.67 -41.90
C ARG A 25 -13.61 28.95 -43.40
N ASP A 26 -14.74 28.57 -43.98
CA ASP A 26 -15.01 28.70 -45.41
C ASP A 26 -15.62 30.05 -45.78
N THR A 27 -16.58 30.54 -45.00
CA THR A 27 -17.37 31.73 -45.35
C THR A 27 -16.85 33.03 -44.74
N ALA A 28 -16.30 32.98 -43.52
CA ALA A 28 -15.87 34.16 -42.76
C ALA A 28 -14.72 33.83 -41.79
N PRO A 29 -13.51 33.53 -42.31
CA PRO A 29 -12.41 33.00 -41.49
C PRO A 29 -11.91 33.97 -40.41
N VAL A 30 -12.04 35.28 -40.67
CA VAL A 30 -11.86 36.38 -39.74
C VAL A 30 -13.21 37.08 -39.60
N TYR A 31 -13.94 36.77 -38.54
CA TYR A 31 -15.32 37.20 -38.34
C TYR A 31 -15.43 38.19 -37.17
N HIS A 32 -16.17 39.29 -37.36
CA HIS A 32 -16.49 40.22 -36.29
C HIS A 32 -17.92 39.98 -35.80
N SER A 33 -18.06 39.52 -34.56
CA SER A 33 -19.33 39.43 -33.85
C SER A 33 -19.60 40.74 -33.12
N ASN A 34 -20.83 41.24 -33.18
CA ASN A 34 -21.24 42.48 -32.51
C ASN A 34 -21.78 42.23 -31.08
N ASP A 35 -22.15 40.99 -30.76
CA ASP A 35 -22.66 40.62 -29.44
C ASP A 35 -22.27 39.17 -29.11
N PRO A 36 -21.28 38.93 -28.24
CA PRO A 36 -20.37 39.93 -27.67
C PRO A 36 -19.45 40.53 -28.76
N ASP A 37 -19.01 41.78 -28.59
CA ASP A 37 -18.05 42.46 -29.46
C ASP A 37 -16.69 41.73 -29.48
N LEU A 38 -16.47 40.94 -30.53
CA LEU A 38 -15.38 39.97 -30.59
C LEU A 38 -14.98 39.65 -32.04
N TRP A 39 -13.68 39.71 -32.31
CA TRP A 39 -13.10 39.16 -33.53
C TRP A 39 -12.77 37.69 -33.35
N ILE A 40 -13.16 36.84 -34.29
CA ILE A 40 -13.04 35.39 -34.21
C ILE A 40 -12.15 34.92 -35.36
N LEU A 41 -11.11 34.16 -35.04
CA LEU A 41 -10.21 33.53 -36.01
C LEU A 41 -10.46 32.03 -36.02
N SER A 42 -10.68 31.45 -37.20
CA SER A 42 -11.12 30.05 -37.31
C SER A 42 -10.18 29.15 -38.11
N ARG A 43 -9.36 29.69 -39.02
CA ARG A 43 -8.39 28.90 -39.80
C ARG A 43 -7.12 28.63 -39.00
N HIS A 44 -6.48 27.50 -39.27
CA HIS A 44 -5.30 27.06 -38.53
C HIS A 44 -4.19 28.12 -38.51
N ASP A 45 -3.81 28.63 -39.67
CA ASP A 45 -2.69 29.59 -39.78
C ASP A 45 -2.99 30.92 -39.09
N ASP A 46 -4.22 31.44 -39.22
CA ASP A 46 -4.66 32.67 -38.57
C ASP A 46 -4.65 32.53 -37.04
N VAL A 47 -5.14 31.40 -36.53
CA VAL A 47 -5.14 31.07 -35.10
C VAL A 47 -3.70 30.87 -34.59
N ALA A 48 -2.85 30.16 -35.34
CA ALA A 48 -1.46 29.92 -34.98
C ALA A 48 -0.67 31.22 -34.87
N VAL A 49 -0.89 32.18 -35.77
CA VAL A 49 -0.29 33.53 -35.70
C VAL A 49 -0.73 34.24 -34.43
N ALA A 50 -2.03 34.29 -34.14
CA ALA A 50 -2.55 35.00 -32.97
C ALA A 50 -2.12 34.39 -31.64
N VAL A 51 -1.92 33.08 -31.58
CA VAL A 51 -1.45 32.39 -30.37
C VAL A 51 0.06 32.53 -30.18
N ARG A 52 0.85 32.61 -31.26
CA ARG A 52 2.32 32.77 -31.22
C ARG A 52 2.77 34.20 -30.95
N ASP A 53 2.10 35.18 -31.53
CA ASP A 53 2.52 36.58 -31.47
C ASP A 53 1.92 37.33 -30.27
N ALA A 54 2.53 37.13 -29.11
CA ALA A 54 2.11 37.79 -27.87
C ALA A 54 2.38 39.31 -27.85
N GLN A 55 3.14 39.85 -28.82
CA GLN A 55 3.37 41.30 -28.89
C GLN A 55 2.16 42.00 -29.51
N ARG A 56 1.63 41.45 -30.60
CA ARG A 56 0.46 41.99 -31.31
C ARG A 56 -0.86 41.48 -30.74
N PHE A 57 -0.88 40.27 -30.17
CA PHE A 57 -2.04 39.66 -29.51
C PHE A 57 -1.76 39.43 -28.03
N SER A 58 -2.03 40.43 -27.22
CA SER A 58 -1.78 40.43 -25.77
C SER A 58 -2.73 39.50 -25.02
N SER A 59 -2.22 38.84 -23.98
CA SER A 59 -3.01 38.07 -23.01
C SER A 59 -3.37 38.88 -21.74
N ASP A 60 -2.86 40.11 -21.60
CA ASP A 60 -3.29 41.02 -20.52
C ASP A 60 -4.59 41.74 -20.90
N LEU A 61 -5.71 41.17 -20.45
CA LEU A 61 -7.05 41.70 -20.72
C LEU A 61 -7.42 42.96 -19.90
N GLY A 62 -6.59 43.37 -18.93
CA GLY A 62 -6.93 44.37 -17.92
C GLY A 62 -7.99 43.88 -16.91
N THR A 63 -8.11 44.54 -15.74
CA THR A 63 -9.01 44.10 -14.64
C THR A 63 -10.50 44.34 -14.95
N ALA A 64 -10.84 45.42 -15.67
CA ALA A 64 -12.22 45.80 -15.96
C ALA A 64 -12.89 44.83 -16.97
N SER A 65 -12.20 44.48 -18.06
CA SER A 65 -12.71 43.54 -19.09
C SER A 65 -12.97 42.12 -18.59
N ARG A 66 -12.45 41.74 -17.41
CA ARG A 66 -12.60 40.40 -16.83
C ARG A 66 -13.91 40.23 -16.05
N PHE A 67 -14.57 41.33 -15.67
CA PHE A 67 -15.72 41.31 -14.75
C PHE A 67 -16.92 42.18 -15.14
N ASP A 68 -16.71 43.26 -15.91
CA ASP A 68 -17.83 44.13 -16.34
C ASP A 68 -18.54 43.56 -17.60
N ASP A 69 -17.77 43.00 -18.54
CA ASP A 69 -18.26 42.47 -19.84
C ASP A 69 -17.56 41.14 -20.22
N ASN A 70 -17.64 40.10 -19.36
CA ASN A 70 -17.08 38.79 -19.69
C ASN A 70 -17.90 38.13 -20.81
N PRO A 71 -17.34 37.95 -22.04
CA PRO A 71 -18.08 37.41 -23.17
C PRO A 71 -18.48 35.93 -22.99
N PHE A 72 -17.86 35.24 -22.02
CA PHE A 72 -18.09 33.82 -21.74
C PHE A 72 -19.05 33.59 -20.57
N ASN A 73 -19.44 34.65 -19.85
CA ASN A 73 -20.43 34.58 -18.78
C ASN A 73 -21.20 35.90 -18.67
N PRO A 74 -22.19 36.14 -19.56
CA PRO A 74 -22.95 37.39 -19.58
C PRO A 74 -23.84 37.62 -18.34
N THR A 75 -24.05 36.58 -17.52
CA THR A 75 -24.85 36.67 -16.29
C THR A 75 -24.10 37.28 -15.12
N MET A 76 -22.76 37.34 -15.18
CA MET A 76 -21.92 37.87 -14.12
C MET A 76 -21.53 39.32 -14.39
N LYS A 77 -22.35 40.27 -13.94
CA LYS A 77 -22.04 41.71 -13.99
C LYS A 77 -21.61 42.21 -12.62
N ILE A 78 -20.32 42.56 -12.47
CA ILE A 78 -19.82 43.14 -11.21
C ILE A 78 -19.66 44.65 -11.40
N PRO A 79 -20.31 45.50 -10.58
CA PRO A 79 -20.17 46.95 -10.70
C PRO A 79 -18.69 47.38 -10.68
N HIS A 80 -18.28 48.23 -11.63
CA HIS A 80 -16.90 48.68 -11.86
C HIS A 80 -16.14 49.14 -10.58
N ARG A 81 -16.85 49.70 -9.59
CA ARG A 81 -16.28 50.11 -8.28
C ARG A 81 -15.87 48.93 -7.38
N LEU A 82 -16.57 47.81 -7.49
CA LEU A 82 -16.29 46.56 -6.76
C LEU A 82 -15.29 45.67 -7.49
N ALA A 83 -15.22 45.73 -8.83
CA ALA A 83 -14.28 44.95 -9.65
C ALA A 83 -12.81 45.19 -9.25
N GLY A 84 -12.43 46.45 -8.97
CA GLY A 84 -11.08 46.80 -8.50
C GLY A 84 -10.73 46.23 -7.11
N ALA A 85 -11.72 46.11 -6.22
CA ALA A 85 -11.54 45.51 -4.90
C ALA A 85 -11.51 43.98 -4.98
N LEU A 86 -12.37 43.37 -5.81
CA LEU A 86 -12.35 41.93 -6.10
C LEU A 86 -11.01 41.51 -6.72
N GLY A 87 -10.44 42.31 -7.62
CA GLY A 87 -9.14 42.03 -8.23
C GLY A 87 -7.94 42.06 -7.29
N ARG A 88 -8.12 42.50 -6.05
CA ARG A 88 -7.13 42.39 -4.97
C ARG A 88 -7.30 41.12 -4.13
N VAL A 89 -8.46 40.47 -4.19
CA VAL A 89 -8.82 39.28 -3.38
C VAL A 89 -8.82 38.00 -4.23
N VAL A 90 -9.21 38.10 -5.49
CA VAL A 90 -9.16 37.03 -6.49
C VAL A 90 -7.83 37.13 -7.25
N PRO A 91 -7.07 36.05 -7.41
CA PRO A 91 -5.76 36.08 -8.06
C PRO A 91 -5.91 36.33 -9.57
N LEU A 92 -5.96 37.60 -9.97
CA LEU A 92 -6.18 37.94 -11.37
C LEU A 92 -4.91 37.97 -12.20
N ARG A 93 -3.76 38.40 -11.65
CA ARG A 93 -2.50 38.38 -12.41
C ARG A 93 -1.79 37.04 -12.24
N THR A 94 -1.84 36.26 -13.31
CA THR A 94 -1.24 34.93 -13.40
C THR A 94 -0.41 34.81 -14.69
N LEU A 95 0.28 33.68 -14.87
CA LEU A 95 0.98 33.37 -16.12
C LEU A 95 0.06 33.40 -17.34
N LEU A 96 -1.22 33.04 -17.18
CA LEU A 96 -2.16 32.99 -18.29
C LEU A 96 -2.58 34.39 -18.77
N THR A 97 -2.45 35.40 -17.92
CA THR A 97 -3.06 36.73 -18.13
C THR A 97 -2.06 37.87 -18.01
N SER A 98 -0.79 37.60 -18.29
CA SER A 98 0.31 38.57 -18.24
C SER A 98 1.18 38.41 -19.47
N ASP A 99 1.84 39.48 -19.91
CA ASP A 99 2.80 39.46 -21.01
C ASP A 99 4.19 39.92 -20.53
N PRO A 100 5.25 39.84 -21.36
CA PRO A 100 6.57 40.32 -20.99
C PRO A 100 6.57 41.79 -20.57
N PRO A 101 7.41 42.19 -19.58
CA PRO A 101 8.43 41.36 -18.92
C PRO A 101 7.91 40.51 -17.74
N GLU A 102 6.72 40.81 -17.20
CA GLU A 102 6.18 40.14 -16.00
C GLU A 102 5.99 38.64 -16.23
N HIS A 103 5.40 38.25 -17.36
CA HIS A 103 5.24 36.86 -17.75
C HIS A 103 6.58 36.12 -17.78
N THR A 104 7.60 36.71 -18.40
CA THR A 104 8.93 36.12 -18.52
C THR A 104 9.57 35.84 -17.16
N VAL A 105 9.39 36.76 -16.21
CA VAL A 105 9.89 36.60 -14.83
C VAL A 105 9.14 35.47 -14.13
N LEU A 106 7.80 35.52 -14.10
CA LEU A 106 6.98 34.48 -13.46
C LEU A 106 7.26 33.10 -14.05
N ARG A 107 7.35 33.00 -15.38
CA ARG A 107 7.54 31.73 -16.09
C ARG A 107 8.88 31.10 -15.73
N ARG A 108 9.94 31.90 -15.64
CA ARG A 108 11.27 31.45 -15.20
C ARG A 108 11.24 30.88 -13.78
N LYS A 109 10.59 31.58 -12.84
CA LYS A 109 10.50 31.16 -11.43
C LYS A 109 9.82 29.80 -11.25
N VAL A 110 8.78 29.50 -12.04
CA VAL A 110 7.98 28.28 -11.89
C VAL A 110 8.41 27.10 -12.76
N SER A 111 9.06 27.34 -13.90
CA SER A 111 9.36 26.27 -14.88
C SER A 111 10.28 25.19 -14.32
N ARG A 112 11.14 25.52 -13.33
CA ARG A 112 12.01 24.56 -12.63
C ARG A 112 11.26 23.43 -11.93
N ALA A 113 9.98 23.63 -11.59
CA ALA A 113 9.17 22.64 -10.92
C ALA A 113 8.43 21.71 -11.89
N PHE A 114 8.32 22.10 -13.16
CA PHE A 114 7.60 21.38 -14.22
C PHE A 114 8.54 20.87 -15.32
N THR A 115 9.81 20.61 -14.98
CA THR A 115 10.74 20.01 -15.95
C THR A 115 10.32 18.58 -16.29
N PRO A 116 10.56 18.08 -17.52
CA PRO A 116 10.18 16.73 -17.92
C PRO A 116 10.66 15.65 -16.95
N ARG A 117 11.89 15.76 -16.46
CA ARG A 117 12.46 14.83 -15.47
C ARG A 117 11.69 14.80 -14.14
N ARG A 118 11.21 15.96 -13.67
CA ARG A 118 10.44 16.04 -12.42
C ARG A 118 9.04 15.46 -12.60
N ILE A 119 8.40 15.76 -13.72
CA ILE A 119 7.08 15.18 -14.03
C ILE A 119 7.19 13.67 -14.20
N ALA A 120 8.22 13.16 -14.90
CA ALA A 120 8.48 11.72 -15.03
C ALA A 120 8.63 10.99 -13.68
N ALA A 121 9.17 11.65 -12.66
CA ALA A 121 9.28 11.06 -11.32
C ALA A 121 7.92 10.82 -10.64
N TRP A 122 6.85 11.47 -11.11
CA TRP A 122 5.48 11.27 -10.61
C TRP A 122 4.75 10.10 -11.27
N GLU A 123 5.27 9.56 -12.37
CA GLU A 123 4.58 8.51 -13.13
C GLU A 123 4.15 7.30 -12.29
N PRO A 124 5.01 6.70 -11.43
CA PRO A 124 4.59 5.55 -10.61
C PRO A 124 3.44 5.89 -9.67
N ARG A 125 3.42 7.12 -9.11
CA ARG A 125 2.36 7.55 -8.19
C ARG A 125 1.06 7.85 -8.92
N ILE A 126 1.11 8.48 -10.10
CA ILE A 126 -0.07 8.75 -10.93
C ILE A 126 -0.72 7.43 -11.36
N ARG A 127 0.07 6.44 -11.79
CA ARG A 127 -0.44 5.10 -12.13
C ARG A 127 -1.14 4.44 -10.95
N GLN A 128 -0.56 4.53 -9.75
CA GLN A 128 -1.18 3.98 -8.54
C GLN A 128 -2.51 4.66 -8.19
N ILE A 129 -2.61 5.99 -8.34
CA ILE A 129 -3.86 6.72 -8.10
C ILE A 129 -4.91 6.30 -9.14
N ALA A 130 -4.53 6.25 -10.42
CA ALA A 130 -5.42 5.79 -11.49
C ALA A 130 -5.90 4.34 -11.25
N GLU A 131 -5.01 3.43 -10.89
CA GLU A 131 -5.36 2.03 -10.59
C GLU A 131 -6.41 1.94 -9.47
N HIS A 132 -6.21 2.64 -8.34
CA HIS A 132 -7.19 2.64 -7.26
C HIS A 132 -8.56 3.19 -7.70
N LEU A 133 -8.58 4.30 -8.45
CA LEU A 133 -9.83 4.89 -8.93
C LEU A 133 -10.56 3.96 -9.92
N VAL A 134 -9.83 3.26 -10.79
CA VAL A 134 -10.40 2.28 -11.71
C VAL A 134 -10.91 1.04 -10.95
N ASP A 135 -10.20 0.60 -9.92
CA ASP A 135 -10.64 -0.50 -9.05
C ASP A 135 -11.92 -0.18 -8.30
N ASP A 136 -12.07 1.07 -7.83
CA ASP A 136 -13.30 1.54 -7.20
C ASP A 136 -14.48 1.50 -8.18
N ILE A 137 -14.27 1.88 -9.44
CA ILE A 137 -15.28 1.72 -10.51
C ILE A 137 -15.62 0.24 -10.70
N ALA A 138 -14.60 -0.62 -10.78
CA ALA A 138 -14.76 -2.06 -10.99
C ALA A 138 -15.50 -2.79 -9.84
N ALA A 139 -15.48 -2.22 -8.64
CA ALA A 139 -16.11 -2.77 -7.44
C ALA A 139 -17.58 -2.31 -7.26
N LYS A 140 -18.03 -1.29 -7.98
CA LYS A 140 -19.41 -0.78 -7.86
C LYS A 140 -20.42 -1.79 -8.43
N ALA A 141 -21.43 -2.13 -7.63
CA ALA A 141 -22.60 -2.86 -8.08
C ALA A 141 -23.60 -1.90 -8.74
N GLY A 142 -23.33 -1.45 -9.97
CA GLY A 142 -24.23 -0.57 -10.72
C GLY A 142 -23.54 0.30 -11.77
N PRO A 143 -24.30 1.12 -12.52
CA PRO A 143 -23.73 2.08 -13.48
C PRO A 143 -22.85 3.10 -12.75
N GLY A 144 -21.68 3.38 -13.31
CA GLY A 144 -20.73 4.39 -12.85
C GLY A 144 -20.79 5.66 -13.69
N ASP A 145 -20.02 6.67 -13.30
CA ASP A 145 -19.79 7.89 -14.10
C ASP A 145 -18.29 8.16 -14.16
N LEU A 146 -17.70 8.01 -15.34
CA LEU A 146 -16.26 8.20 -15.54
C LEU A 146 -15.79 9.59 -15.15
N VAL A 147 -16.64 10.62 -15.27
CA VAL A 147 -16.28 11.98 -14.88
C VAL A 147 -16.08 12.06 -13.37
N THR A 148 -17.08 11.63 -12.59
CA THR A 148 -17.04 11.74 -11.12
C THR A 148 -16.13 10.71 -10.47
N ASP A 149 -15.98 9.54 -11.08
CA ASP A 149 -15.32 8.38 -10.48
C ASP A 149 -13.83 8.30 -10.84
N LEU A 150 -13.39 8.90 -11.96
CA LEU A 150 -11.99 8.85 -12.40
C LEU A 150 -11.46 10.20 -12.90
N ALA A 151 -12.10 10.79 -13.90
CA ALA A 151 -11.53 11.91 -14.65
C ALA A 151 -11.34 13.18 -13.79
N SER A 152 -12.26 13.46 -12.86
CA SER A 152 -12.17 14.58 -11.93
C SER A 152 -11.30 14.29 -10.69
N PRO A 153 -11.43 13.14 -10.00
CA PRO A 153 -10.60 12.82 -8.85
C PRO A 153 -9.10 12.74 -9.16
N LEU A 154 -8.72 12.14 -10.30
CA LEU A 154 -7.32 11.88 -10.64
C LEU A 154 -6.44 13.14 -10.62
N PRO A 155 -6.68 14.17 -11.47
CA PRO A 155 -5.85 15.37 -11.48
C PRO A 155 -5.96 16.17 -10.17
N THR A 156 -7.12 16.13 -9.50
CA THR A 156 -7.29 16.76 -8.18
C THR A 156 -6.32 16.17 -7.15
N ILE A 157 -6.27 14.84 -7.03
CA ILE A 157 -5.42 14.13 -6.06
C ILE A 157 -3.94 14.35 -6.40
N VAL A 158 -3.57 14.22 -7.68
CA VAL A 158 -2.19 14.40 -8.14
C VAL A 158 -1.69 15.81 -7.80
N ILE A 159 -2.44 16.85 -8.15
CA ILE A 159 -2.07 18.24 -7.86
C ILE A 159 -2.03 18.52 -6.35
N ALA A 160 -2.96 17.96 -5.58
CA ALA A 160 -2.96 18.06 -4.13
C ALA A 160 -1.69 17.44 -3.51
N GLU A 161 -1.33 16.23 -3.91
CA GLU A 161 -0.12 15.56 -3.43
C GLU A 161 1.16 16.27 -3.88
N MET A 162 1.22 16.72 -5.13
CA MET A 162 2.33 17.52 -5.65
C MET A 162 2.57 18.78 -4.80
N MET A 163 1.50 19.43 -4.32
CA MET A 163 1.60 20.61 -3.45
C MET A 163 1.83 20.28 -1.96
N GLY A 164 1.94 19.00 -1.60
CA GLY A 164 2.14 18.56 -0.23
C GLY A 164 0.90 18.73 0.65
N ILE A 165 -0.29 18.70 0.04
CA ILE A 165 -1.58 18.74 0.74
C ILE A 165 -1.82 17.38 1.43
N PRO A 166 -2.06 17.37 2.75
CA PRO A 166 -2.43 16.15 3.47
C PRO A 166 -3.72 15.51 2.93
N ALA A 167 -3.78 14.17 2.96
CA ALA A 167 -4.92 13.39 2.44
C ALA A 167 -6.25 13.75 3.12
N ASP A 168 -6.25 14.09 4.41
CA ASP A 168 -7.44 14.51 5.17
C ASP A 168 -8.02 15.86 4.71
N ARG A 169 -7.35 16.56 3.79
CA ARG A 169 -7.77 17.85 3.24
C ARG A 169 -8.09 17.79 1.74
N HIS A 170 -8.04 16.61 1.11
CA HIS A 170 -8.33 16.47 -0.32
C HIS A 170 -9.77 16.85 -0.66
N ASP A 171 -10.76 16.56 0.20
CA ASP A 171 -12.16 16.96 -0.03
C ASP A 171 -12.38 18.47 0.01
N ASP A 172 -11.71 19.16 0.94
CA ASP A 172 -11.71 20.63 0.97
C ASP A 172 -11.12 21.21 -0.32
N PHE A 173 -10.02 20.60 -0.77
CA PHE A 173 -9.30 21.01 -1.96
C PHE A 173 -10.15 20.84 -3.23
N LYS A 174 -10.86 19.72 -3.35
CA LYS A 174 -11.85 19.47 -4.40
C LYS A 174 -12.97 20.51 -4.38
N ARG A 175 -13.59 20.74 -3.22
CA ARG A 175 -14.65 21.75 -3.06
C ARG A 175 -14.19 23.15 -3.48
N TRP A 176 -12.97 23.54 -3.10
CA TRP A 176 -12.43 24.84 -3.50
C TRP A 176 -12.22 24.92 -5.01
N SER A 177 -11.67 23.87 -5.62
CA SER A 177 -11.51 23.78 -7.07
C SER A 177 -12.83 23.95 -7.79
N ASP A 178 -13.84 23.16 -7.44
CA ASP A 178 -15.15 23.16 -8.11
C ASP A 178 -15.83 24.53 -8.02
N ASN A 179 -15.80 25.16 -6.84
CA ASN A 179 -16.39 26.48 -6.66
C ASN A 179 -15.65 27.59 -7.43
N LEU A 180 -14.32 27.50 -7.54
CA LEU A 180 -13.51 28.45 -8.31
C LEU A 180 -13.76 28.29 -9.81
N VAL A 181 -13.68 27.06 -10.32
CA VAL A 181 -13.91 26.73 -11.74
C VAL A 181 -15.32 27.12 -12.15
N ASN A 182 -16.34 26.66 -11.40
CA ASN A 182 -17.73 26.89 -11.79
C ASN A 182 -18.05 28.39 -11.83
N GLY A 183 -17.60 29.14 -10.83
CA GLY A 183 -17.83 30.58 -10.82
C GLY A 183 -17.12 31.34 -11.94
N LEU A 184 -15.89 30.94 -12.30
CA LEU A 184 -15.08 31.67 -13.29
C LEU A 184 -15.46 31.32 -14.73
N LEU A 185 -15.80 30.05 -14.99
CA LEU A 185 -15.84 29.49 -16.35
C LEU A 185 -17.22 28.94 -16.76
N THR A 186 -18.12 28.66 -15.82
CA THR A 186 -19.39 27.95 -16.13
C THR A 186 -20.63 28.53 -15.43
N GLY A 187 -20.62 29.82 -15.02
CA GLY A 187 -21.83 30.49 -14.51
C GLY A 187 -22.19 30.25 -13.03
N GLY A 188 -21.26 29.79 -12.20
CA GLY A 188 -21.47 29.45 -10.79
C GLY A 188 -21.64 30.65 -9.83
N SER A 189 -22.00 30.35 -8.58
CA SER A 189 -22.26 31.36 -7.54
C SER A 189 -21.01 32.17 -7.14
N LEU A 190 -21.06 33.49 -7.34
CA LEU A 190 -19.99 34.42 -6.97
C LEU A 190 -19.64 34.36 -5.47
N THR A 191 -20.63 34.18 -4.59
CA THR A 191 -20.38 34.12 -3.14
C THR A 191 -19.61 32.87 -2.74
N LYS A 192 -19.95 31.71 -3.32
CA LYS A 192 -19.22 30.44 -3.10
C LYS A 192 -17.80 30.50 -3.64
N MET A 193 -17.61 31.13 -4.81
CA MET A 193 -16.29 31.37 -5.38
C MET A 193 -15.43 32.22 -4.42
N LEU A 194 -15.94 33.37 -3.98
CA LEU A 194 -15.20 34.27 -3.09
C LEU A 194 -14.86 33.61 -1.74
N ALA A 195 -15.79 32.85 -1.16
CA ALA A 195 -15.54 32.10 0.07
C ALA A 195 -14.42 31.06 -0.12
N SER A 196 -14.48 30.28 -1.20
CA SER A 196 -13.46 29.27 -1.51
C SER A 196 -12.10 29.89 -1.81
N ALA A 197 -12.07 31.02 -2.53
CA ALA A 197 -10.85 31.80 -2.80
C ALA A 197 -10.19 32.30 -1.50
N ALA A 198 -11.00 32.75 -0.53
CA ALA A 198 -10.49 33.19 0.77
C ALA A 198 -9.96 32.02 1.60
N GLU A 199 -10.71 30.91 1.68
CA GLU A 199 -10.32 29.70 2.42
C GLU A 199 -9.01 29.10 1.89
N ILE A 200 -8.91 28.92 0.56
CA ILE A 200 -7.72 28.35 -0.06
C ILE A 200 -6.50 29.27 0.09
N SER A 201 -6.69 30.59 0.00
CA SER A 201 -5.61 31.56 0.19
C SER A 201 -5.09 31.55 1.63
N LEU A 202 -5.98 31.49 2.63
CA LEU A 202 -5.62 31.35 4.03
C LEU A 202 -4.91 30.02 4.30
N PHE A 203 -5.36 28.94 3.68
CA PHE A 203 -4.72 27.64 3.76
C PHE A 203 -3.29 27.70 3.22
N PHE A 204 -3.08 28.18 1.98
CA PHE A 204 -1.75 28.27 1.40
C PHE A 204 -0.84 29.24 2.14
N ALA A 205 -1.36 30.36 2.67
CA ALA A 205 -0.59 31.26 3.52
C ALA A 205 0.01 30.55 4.74
N ARG A 206 -0.78 29.67 5.40
CA ARG A 206 -0.30 28.84 6.52
C ARG A 206 0.69 27.78 6.05
N THR A 207 0.40 27.10 4.94
CA THR A 207 1.27 26.06 4.38
C THR A 207 2.63 26.60 3.97
N VAL A 208 2.68 27.74 3.27
CA VAL A 208 3.94 28.41 2.89
C VAL A 208 4.75 28.81 4.13
N ARG A 209 4.11 29.38 5.15
CA ARG A 209 4.79 29.75 6.41
C ARG A 209 5.37 28.52 7.11
N LYS A 210 4.67 27.38 7.09
CA LYS A 210 5.15 26.10 7.63
C LYS A 210 6.34 25.58 6.81
N ARG A 211 6.25 25.55 5.48
CA ARG A 211 7.31 25.05 4.59
C ARG A 211 8.56 25.93 4.57
N ARG A 212 8.43 27.25 4.78
CA ARG A 212 9.58 28.14 5.01
C ARG A 212 10.40 27.76 6.24
N ARG A 213 9.76 27.23 7.29
CA ARG A 213 10.44 26.80 8.53
C ARG A 213 10.93 25.36 8.45
N ASN A 214 10.20 24.50 7.75
CA ASN A 214 10.52 23.09 7.59
C ASN A 214 10.17 22.64 6.16
N PRO A 215 11.11 22.79 5.20
CA PRO A 215 10.90 22.40 3.82
C PRO A 215 10.56 20.91 3.70
N GLY A 216 9.59 20.58 2.82
CA GLY A 216 9.27 19.21 2.44
C GLY A 216 9.78 18.88 1.04
N ASP A 217 9.51 17.66 0.59
CA ASP A 217 9.71 17.24 -0.81
C ASP A 217 8.41 17.48 -1.61
N ASP A 218 7.98 18.74 -1.70
CA ASP A 218 6.75 19.15 -2.39
C ASP A 218 6.97 20.41 -3.25
N LEU A 219 6.04 20.65 -4.17
CA LEU A 219 6.05 21.78 -5.12
C LEU A 219 6.12 23.12 -4.39
N VAL A 220 5.39 23.28 -3.28
CA VAL A 220 5.39 24.51 -2.48
C VAL A 220 6.78 24.78 -1.92
N SER A 221 7.45 23.77 -1.38
CA SER A 221 8.81 23.87 -0.84
C SER A 221 9.82 24.21 -1.93
N LEU A 222 9.73 23.57 -3.10
CA LEU A 222 10.60 23.86 -4.25
C LEU A 222 10.47 25.31 -4.74
N LEU A 223 9.26 25.87 -4.74
CA LEU A 223 9.01 27.25 -5.17
C LEU A 223 9.48 28.29 -4.14
N ILE A 224 9.69 27.89 -2.87
CA ILE A 224 10.21 28.74 -1.79
C ILE A 224 11.75 28.82 -1.83
N THR A 225 12.47 27.73 -2.13
CA THR A 225 13.92 27.59 -1.90
C THR A 225 14.81 28.04 -3.06
N GLY A 226 14.63 29.25 -3.61
CA GLY A 226 15.53 29.80 -4.65
C GLY A 226 16.04 31.18 -4.32
N ASP A 227 17.34 31.35 -4.07
CA ASP A 227 17.93 32.59 -3.54
C ASP A 227 17.50 33.87 -4.29
N ASN A 228 17.58 33.89 -5.63
CA ASN A 228 17.26 35.07 -6.45
C ASN A 228 15.97 34.94 -7.30
N ASP A 229 15.31 33.78 -7.29
CA ASP A 229 14.13 33.47 -8.13
C ASP A 229 12.93 32.93 -7.32
N ALA A 230 12.89 33.15 -6.00
CA ALA A 230 11.75 32.76 -5.19
C ALA A 230 10.48 33.58 -5.53
N LEU A 231 9.33 32.93 -5.44
CA LEU A 231 8.04 33.63 -5.47
C LEU A 231 7.80 34.31 -4.11
N SER A 232 7.30 35.55 -4.16
CA SER A 232 6.70 36.21 -3.00
C SER A 232 5.50 35.40 -2.50
N LEU A 233 5.05 35.70 -1.28
CA LEU A 233 3.91 34.97 -0.69
C LEU A 233 2.65 35.09 -1.57
N ALA A 234 2.38 36.28 -2.10
CA ALA A 234 1.24 36.52 -2.99
C ALA A 234 1.40 35.79 -4.33
N GLU A 235 2.58 35.88 -4.97
CA GLU A 235 2.85 35.17 -6.23
C GLU A 235 2.70 33.65 -6.06
N LEU A 236 3.16 33.09 -4.94
CA LEU A 236 3.08 31.65 -4.67
C LEU A 236 1.64 31.20 -4.43
N ILE A 237 0.87 31.92 -3.62
CA ILE A 237 -0.56 31.64 -3.42
C ILE A 237 -1.31 31.70 -4.75
N ASN A 238 -1.09 32.75 -5.54
CA ASN A 238 -1.71 32.90 -6.86
C ASN A 238 -1.34 31.75 -7.79
N PHE A 239 -0.09 31.29 -7.76
CA PHE A 239 0.36 30.17 -8.56
C PHE A 239 -0.26 28.84 -8.12
N CYS A 240 -0.37 28.58 -6.82
CA CYS A 240 -1.04 27.39 -6.29
C CYS A 240 -2.54 27.35 -6.68
N VAL A 241 -3.23 28.49 -6.61
CA VAL A 241 -4.63 28.60 -7.05
C VAL A 241 -4.73 28.42 -8.57
N LEU A 242 -3.82 29.00 -9.35
CA LEU A 242 -3.76 28.81 -10.80
C LEU A 242 -3.60 27.33 -11.15
N LEU A 243 -2.68 26.61 -10.51
CA LEU A 243 -2.46 25.19 -10.79
C LEU A 243 -3.71 24.35 -10.50
N LEU A 244 -4.41 24.66 -9.42
CA LEU A 244 -5.65 23.97 -9.08
C LEU A 244 -6.72 24.16 -10.17
N VAL A 245 -6.95 25.40 -10.60
CA VAL A 245 -8.00 25.69 -11.60
C VAL A 245 -7.58 25.19 -13.00
N ALA A 246 -6.33 25.43 -13.39
CA ALA A 246 -5.85 25.14 -14.75
C ALA A 246 -5.61 23.64 -14.99
N GLY A 247 -5.08 22.92 -14.00
CA GLY A 247 -4.71 21.51 -14.15
C GLY A 247 -5.84 20.52 -13.88
N ASN A 248 -6.91 20.94 -13.21
CA ASN A 248 -8.00 20.03 -12.83
C ASN A 248 -9.06 19.87 -13.93
N GLU A 249 -9.73 20.97 -14.31
CA GLU A 249 -10.88 20.91 -15.23
C GLU A 249 -10.45 20.48 -16.64
N THR A 250 -9.30 20.98 -17.13
CA THR A 250 -8.84 20.67 -18.49
C THR A 250 -8.42 19.21 -18.65
N THR A 251 -7.73 18.63 -17.67
CA THR A 251 -7.35 17.20 -17.66
C THR A 251 -8.58 16.31 -17.48
N THR A 252 -9.52 16.70 -16.60
CA THR A 252 -10.82 16.02 -16.46
C THR A 252 -11.54 15.90 -17.80
N ASN A 253 -11.60 17.02 -18.52
CA ASN A 253 -12.26 17.12 -19.82
C ASN A 253 -11.50 16.36 -20.91
N LEU A 254 -10.16 16.36 -20.87
CA LEU A 254 -9.33 15.57 -21.78
C LEU A 254 -9.60 14.07 -21.64
N ILE A 255 -9.60 13.55 -20.41
CA ILE A 255 -9.88 12.12 -20.14
C ILE A 255 -11.29 11.75 -20.59
N SER A 256 -12.28 12.57 -20.26
CA SER A 256 -13.68 12.28 -20.59
C SER A 256 -13.99 12.42 -22.08
N ASN A 257 -13.42 13.40 -22.78
CA ASN A 257 -13.54 13.51 -24.25
C ASN A 257 -12.84 12.36 -24.96
N ALA A 258 -11.67 11.91 -24.47
CA ALA A 258 -10.96 10.76 -25.03
C ALA A 258 -11.80 9.49 -24.93
N MET A 259 -12.38 9.22 -23.75
CA MET A 259 -13.23 8.05 -23.56
C MET A 259 -14.52 8.12 -24.39
N LEU A 260 -15.12 9.29 -24.56
CA LEU A 260 -16.27 9.45 -25.44
C LEU A 260 -15.92 9.11 -26.91
N ALA A 261 -14.81 9.66 -27.42
CA ALA A 261 -14.36 9.36 -28.78
C ALA A 261 -14.05 7.85 -28.98
N LEU A 262 -13.48 7.20 -27.96
CA LEU A 262 -13.22 5.75 -27.97
C LEU A 262 -14.50 4.91 -27.88
N PHE A 263 -15.53 5.38 -27.17
CA PHE A 263 -16.84 4.71 -27.18
C PHE A 263 -17.57 4.86 -28.52
N GLU A 264 -17.40 5.98 -29.22
CA GLU A 264 -17.90 6.19 -30.58
C GLU A 264 -17.11 5.38 -31.62
N ARG A 265 -15.88 4.95 -31.28
CA ARG A 265 -15.01 4.07 -32.08
C ARG A 265 -14.61 2.78 -31.33
N PRO A 266 -15.55 1.83 -31.13
CA PRO A 266 -15.27 0.58 -30.41
C PRO A 266 -14.15 -0.28 -31.03
N ASP A 267 -13.86 -0.10 -32.31
CA ASP A 267 -12.71 -0.70 -32.99
C ASP A 267 -11.37 -0.19 -32.44
N LEU A 268 -11.27 1.12 -32.16
CA LEU A 268 -10.08 1.72 -31.57
C LEU A 268 -9.96 1.39 -30.08
N TRP A 269 -11.09 1.33 -29.36
CA TRP A 269 -11.07 0.85 -27.97
C TRP A 269 -10.52 -0.57 -27.87
N ARG A 270 -10.96 -1.48 -28.76
CA ARG A 270 -10.41 -2.85 -28.82
C ARG A 270 -8.92 -2.90 -29.15
N GLN A 271 -8.42 -1.98 -29.98
CA GLN A 271 -6.98 -1.89 -30.24
C GLN A 271 -6.22 -1.46 -28.97
N ILE A 272 -6.73 -0.48 -28.23
CA ILE A 272 -6.11 -0.01 -26.98
C ILE A 272 -6.20 -1.07 -25.86
N THR A 273 -7.28 -1.85 -25.78
CA THR A 273 -7.35 -2.96 -24.80
C THR A 273 -6.39 -4.10 -25.14
N ALA A 274 -6.14 -4.34 -26.43
CA ALA A 274 -5.12 -5.30 -26.88
C ALA A 274 -3.69 -4.78 -26.68
N ASP A 275 -3.45 -3.49 -26.94
CA ASP A 275 -2.17 -2.80 -26.69
C ASP A 275 -2.39 -1.48 -25.96
N PRO A 276 -2.33 -1.49 -24.61
CA PRO A 276 -2.52 -0.28 -23.81
C PRO A 276 -1.50 0.84 -24.11
N ALA A 277 -0.36 0.56 -24.74
CA ALA A 277 0.60 1.60 -25.10
C ALA A 277 0.03 2.62 -26.10
N LEU A 278 -0.98 2.23 -26.89
CA LEU A 278 -1.71 3.10 -27.82
C LEU A 278 -2.52 4.21 -27.11
N ALA A 279 -2.68 4.14 -25.79
CA ALA A 279 -3.28 5.21 -25.01
C ALA A 279 -2.58 6.56 -25.20
N ALA A 280 -1.25 6.56 -25.41
CA ALA A 280 -0.52 7.80 -25.68
C ALA A 280 -0.98 8.46 -26.99
N ALA A 281 -1.19 7.67 -28.04
CA ALA A 281 -1.70 8.18 -29.33
C ALA A 281 -3.14 8.68 -29.20
N ALA A 282 -3.99 7.98 -28.45
CA ALA A 282 -5.36 8.43 -28.17
C ALA A 282 -5.40 9.79 -27.45
N VAL A 283 -4.47 10.05 -26.53
CA VAL A 283 -4.38 11.35 -25.83
C VAL A 283 -4.01 12.47 -26.81
N GLU A 284 -2.98 12.29 -27.65
CA GLU A 284 -2.59 13.31 -28.64
C GLU A 284 -3.71 13.54 -29.65
N GLU A 285 -4.38 12.48 -30.12
CA GLU A 285 -5.48 12.62 -31.06
C GLU A 285 -6.68 13.31 -30.41
N THR A 286 -6.97 13.06 -29.13
CA THR A 286 -8.04 13.78 -28.41
C THR A 286 -7.74 15.26 -28.29
N LEU A 287 -6.50 15.64 -28.00
CA LEU A 287 -6.10 17.05 -27.92
C LEU A 287 -6.34 17.79 -29.24
N ARG A 288 -6.13 17.12 -30.38
CA ARG A 288 -6.46 17.64 -31.71
C ARG A 288 -7.97 17.61 -31.98
N PHE A 289 -8.58 16.43 -31.90
CA PHE A 289 -9.94 16.16 -32.34
C PHE A 289 -11.01 16.80 -31.46
N ASP A 290 -10.94 16.62 -30.14
CA ASP A 290 -11.94 17.11 -29.17
C ASP A 290 -11.27 17.68 -27.90
N GLY A 291 -10.33 18.62 -28.11
CA GLY A 291 -9.53 19.20 -27.05
C GLY A 291 -10.35 19.99 -26.01
N PRO A 292 -9.94 19.99 -24.73
CA PRO A 292 -10.73 20.57 -23.65
C PRO A 292 -10.88 22.10 -23.71
N GLY A 293 -9.92 22.80 -24.33
CA GLY A 293 -9.95 24.25 -24.53
C GLY A 293 -10.24 24.61 -25.99
N GLN A 294 -11.36 25.30 -26.24
CA GLN A 294 -11.81 25.63 -27.60
C GLN A 294 -11.28 26.99 -28.09
N GLY A 295 -10.91 27.91 -27.19
CA GLY A 295 -10.39 29.22 -27.56
C GLY A 295 -9.70 29.95 -26.42
N LEU A 296 -8.89 30.96 -26.77
CA LEU A 296 -8.14 31.78 -25.82
C LEU A 296 -8.37 33.26 -26.12
N LEU A 297 -8.86 34.05 -25.17
CA LEU A 297 -9.08 35.48 -25.43
C LEU A 297 -7.74 36.24 -25.54
N ARG A 298 -7.67 37.14 -26.51
CA ARG A 298 -6.55 38.07 -26.78
C ARG A 298 -7.07 39.49 -26.97
N ILE A 299 -6.19 40.47 -26.79
CA ILE A 299 -6.44 41.86 -27.17
C ILE A 299 -5.34 42.32 -28.13
N THR A 300 -5.71 42.96 -29.24
CA THR A 300 -4.74 43.56 -30.16
C THR A 300 -4.07 44.78 -29.53
N THR A 301 -2.75 44.90 -29.65
CA THR A 301 -1.99 46.06 -29.14
C THR A 301 -1.79 47.14 -30.20
N THR A 302 -1.88 46.76 -31.47
CA THR A 302 -1.80 47.61 -32.66
C THR A 302 -2.86 47.15 -33.66
N ASP A 303 -3.03 47.88 -34.76
CA ASP A 303 -3.78 47.34 -35.90
C ASP A 303 -3.03 46.10 -36.44
N VAL A 304 -3.76 45.02 -36.72
CA VAL A 304 -3.19 43.76 -37.21
C VAL A 304 -4.01 43.25 -38.39
N THR A 305 -3.35 42.97 -39.52
CA THR A 305 -4.00 42.32 -40.66
C THR A 305 -3.83 40.80 -40.58
N VAL A 306 -4.96 40.08 -40.56
CA VAL A 306 -5.05 38.60 -40.55
C VAL A 306 -6.03 38.19 -41.64
N GLY A 307 -5.72 37.15 -42.43
CA GLY A 307 -6.62 36.69 -43.50
C GLY A 307 -7.06 37.76 -44.51
N GLY A 308 -6.30 38.86 -44.66
CA GLY A 308 -6.67 40.02 -45.49
C GLY A 308 -7.62 41.03 -44.84
N THR A 309 -8.02 40.82 -43.59
CA THR A 309 -8.87 41.75 -42.81
C THR A 309 -8.06 42.43 -41.72
N THR A 310 -8.21 43.75 -41.58
CA THR A 310 -7.54 44.53 -40.53
C THR A 310 -8.40 44.57 -39.26
N ILE A 311 -7.85 44.02 -38.18
CA ILE A 311 -8.40 44.07 -36.83
C ILE A 311 -7.82 45.31 -36.13
N PRO A 312 -8.65 46.22 -35.60
CA PRO A 312 -8.15 47.46 -35.00
C PRO A 312 -7.44 47.21 -33.67
N ALA A 313 -6.55 48.13 -33.26
CA ALA A 313 -5.93 48.12 -31.94
C ALA A 313 -6.97 48.18 -30.80
N GLY A 314 -6.73 47.44 -29.71
CA GLY A 314 -7.62 47.34 -28.56
C GLY A 314 -8.81 46.38 -28.73
N ALA A 315 -8.94 45.73 -29.88
CA ALA A 315 -10.00 44.78 -30.16
C ALA A 315 -9.80 43.44 -29.45
N ARG A 316 -10.91 42.84 -29.01
CA ARG A 316 -10.93 41.49 -28.45
C ARG A 316 -10.87 40.47 -29.59
N VAL A 317 -9.97 39.50 -29.48
CA VAL A 317 -9.79 38.45 -30.48
C VAL A 317 -9.89 37.08 -29.82
N LEU A 318 -10.68 36.17 -30.38
CA LEU A 318 -10.81 34.78 -29.98
C LEU A 318 -10.29 33.87 -31.11
N PRO A 319 -9.04 33.39 -31.00
CA PRO A 319 -8.54 32.31 -31.83
C PRO A 319 -9.21 31.00 -31.40
N LEU A 320 -9.99 30.39 -32.29
CA LEU A 320 -10.69 29.13 -32.05
C LEU A 320 -9.75 27.95 -32.26
N ILE A 321 -9.10 27.53 -31.18
CA ILE A 321 -8.20 26.37 -31.13
C ILE A 321 -8.89 25.10 -31.64
N GLY A 322 -10.13 24.86 -31.20
CA GLY A 322 -10.90 23.68 -31.63
C GLY A 322 -11.21 23.70 -33.13
N SER A 323 -11.41 24.88 -33.71
CA SER A 323 -11.58 25.06 -35.16
C SER A 323 -10.27 24.79 -35.91
N ALA A 324 -9.17 25.38 -35.44
CA ALA A 324 -7.84 25.25 -36.04
C ALA A 324 -7.37 23.79 -36.11
N ASN A 325 -7.60 23.02 -35.05
CA ASN A 325 -7.21 21.60 -34.99
C ASN A 325 -8.06 20.68 -35.90
N ARG A 326 -9.11 21.22 -36.55
CA ARG A 326 -9.94 20.52 -37.52
C ARG A 326 -9.97 21.19 -38.90
N ASP A 327 -8.98 22.03 -39.21
CA ASP A 327 -8.89 22.68 -40.52
C ASP A 327 -8.37 21.68 -41.58
N LEU A 328 -9.23 21.35 -42.54
CA LEU A 328 -8.92 20.49 -43.71
C LEU A 328 -7.72 21.00 -44.54
N ARG A 329 -7.36 22.27 -44.40
CA ARG A 329 -6.21 22.88 -45.08
C ARG A 329 -4.87 22.49 -44.46
N HIS A 330 -4.89 22.05 -43.19
CA HIS A 330 -3.69 21.69 -42.43
C HIS A 330 -3.68 20.20 -42.06
N TRP A 331 -4.83 19.62 -41.77
CA TRP A 331 -4.97 18.22 -41.37
C TRP A 331 -5.67 17.39 -42.44
N GLU A 332 -5.13 16.22 -42.75
CA GLU A 332 -5.81 15.18 -43.54
C GLU A 332 -6.92 14.53 -42.71
N ASP A 333 -8.10 14.35 -43.29
CA ASP A 333 -9.30 13.78 -42.63
C ASP A 333 -9.51 14.29 -41.19
N PRO A 334 -9.62 15.62 -40.97
CA PRO A 334 -9.61 16.23 -39.64
C PRO A 334 -10.77 15.80 -38.74
N ASP A 335 -11.88 15.38 -39.35
CA ASP A 335 -13.08 14.93 -38.67
C ASP A 335 -13.10 13.43 -38.40
N GLU A 336 -12.00 12.71 -38.68
CA GLU A 336 -11.80 11.33 -38.23
C GLU A 336 -10.86 11.28 -37.01
N PHE A 337 -11.26 10.53 -35.98
CA PHE A 337 -10.43 10.20 -34.83
C PHE A 337 -9.57 8.97 -35.13
N ARG A 338 -8.24 9.13 -35.10
CA ARG A 338 -7.27 8.11 -35.54
C ARG A 338 -6.08 7.97 -34.59
N LEU A 339 -5.60 6.74 -34.39
CA LEU A 339 -4.43 6.46 -33.52
C LEU A 339 -3.09 6.46 -34.26
N ASP A 340 -3.09 6.54 -35.60
CA ASP A 340 -1.93 6.37 -36.47
C ASP A 340 -1.37 7.70 -37.02
N ARG A 341 -1.78 8.86 -36.48
CA ARG A 341 -1.29 10.16 -36.94
C ARG A 341 0.16 10.40 -36.54
N GLU A 342 0.99 10.77 -37.51
CA GLU A 342 2.41 11.09 -37.27
C GLU A 342 2.64 12.53 -36.74
N SER A 343 1.73 13.47 -37.05
CA SER A 343 1.88 14.89 -36.68
C SER A 343 1.28 15.21 -35.30
N ASN A 344 2.04 15.97 -34.50
CA ASN A 344 1.62 16.52 -33.20
C ASN A 344 1.60 18.06 -33.21
N GLU A 345 1.20 18.66 -34.34
CA GLU A 345 1.19 20.12 -34.54
C GLU A 345 -0.05 20.82 -33.98
N HIS A 346 -0.90 20.11 -33.23
CA HIS A 346 -2.13 20.67 -32.67
C HIS A 346 -1.87 21.86 -31.74
N LEU A 347 -2.81 22.79 -31.64
CA LEU A 347 -2.68 24.01 -30.83
C LEU A 347 -3.31 23.90 -29.43
N ALA A 348 -3.68 22.68 -28.99
CA ALA A 348 -4.42 22.44 -27.75
C ALA A 348 -3.74 22.98 -26.47
N PHE A 349 -2.40 22.97 -26.45
CA PHE A 349 -1.59 23.51 -25.34
C PHE A 349 -1.15 24.97 -25.56
N GLY A 350 -1.70 25.65 -26.57
CA GLY A 350 -1.21 26.94 -27.04
C GLY A 350 0.14 26.83 -27.73
N SER A 351 0.79 27.98 -27.95
CA SER A 351 2.08 28.08 -28.63
C SER A 351 2.83 29.34 -28.16
N GLY A 352 4.12 29.44 -28.46
CA GLY A 352 4.95 30.59 -28.11
C GLY A 352 5.17 30.72 -26.60
N ILE A 353 5.24 31.96 -26.10
CA ILE A 353 5.52 32.21 -24.67
C ILE A 353 4.42 31.65 -23.75
N HIS A 354 3.20 31.53 -24.25
CA HIS A 354 2.02 31.06 -23.53
C HIS A 354 1.78 29.54 -23.65
N PHE A 355 2.77 28.77 -24.10
CA PHE A 355 2.68 27.31 -24.15
C PHE A 355 2.42 26.70 -22.77
N CYS A 356 1.49 25.74 -22.66
CA CYS A 356 1.04 25.19 -21.38
C CYS A 356 2.18 24.58 -20.55
N ILE A 357 2.32 25.03 -19.31
CA ILE A 357 3.33 24.51 -18.38
C ILE A 357 3.02 23.08 -17.90
N GLY A 358 1.73 22.72 -17.85
CA GLY A 358 1.24 21.41 -17.37
C GLY A 358 1.17 20.35 -18.45
N ASN A 359 1.59 20.62 -19.69
CA ASN A 359 1.37 19.72 -20.83
C ASN A 359 1.89 18.29 -20.61
N ALA A 360 3.07 18.12 -20.00
CA ALA A 360 3.64 16.81 -19.73
C ALA A 360 2.86 16.04 -18.66
N LEU A 361 2.32 16.76 -17.66
CA LEU A 361 1.53 16.18 -16.58
C LEU A 361 0.16 15.73 -17.11
N ALA A 362 -0.55 16.60 -17.83
CA ALA A 362 -1.86 16.30 -18.41
C ALA A 362 -1.83 15.07 -19.34
N ARG A 363 -0.77 14.95 -20.16
CA ARG A 363 -0.53 13.77 -21.00
C ARG A 363 -0.34 12.51 -20.18
N MET A 364 0.48 12.59 -19.14
CA MET A 364 0.79 11.45 -18.27
C MET A 364 -0.44 10.97 -17.49
N GLU A 365 -1.20 11.89 -16.91
CA GLU A 365 -2.44 11.60 -16.19
C GLU A 365 -3.47 10.95 -17.11
N SER A 366 -3.68 11.53 -18.30
CA SER A 366 -4.67 11.03 -19.25
C SER A 366 -4.26 9.66 -19.82
N ARG A 367 -2.97 9.49 -20.15
CA ARG A 367 -2.44 8.20 -20.59
C ARG A 367 -2.60 7.14 -19.50
N ALA A 368 -2.23 7.45 -18.26
CA ALA A 368 -2.36 6.52 -17.14
C ALA A 368 -3.82 6.12 -16.90
N ALA A 369 -4.76 7.08 -16.97
CA ALA A 369 -6.19 6.79 -16.85
C ALA A 369 -6.67 5.82 -17.93
N ILE A 370 -6.39 6.11 -19.20
CA ILE A 370 -6.82 5.28 -20.34
C ILE A 370 -6.16 3.90 -20.29
N GLU A 371 -4.85 3.81 -20.00
CA GLU A 371 -4.14 2.54 -19.83
C GLU A 371 -4.77 1.67 -18.73
N MET A 372 -5.13 2.27 -17.59
CA MET A 372 -5.72 1.52 -16.47
C MET A 372 -7.13 1.06 -16.79
N LEU A 373 -7.94 1.90 -17.41
CA LEU A 373 -9.26 1.50 -17.91
C LEU A 373 -9.15 0.34 -18.90
N ALA A 374 -8.23 0.43 -19.86
CA ALA A 374 -8.05 -0.59 -20.89
C ALA A 374 -7.60 -1.94 -20.31
N ARG A 375 -6.71 -1.91 -19.31
CA ARG A 375 -6.21 -3.13 -18.64
C ARG A 375 -7.23 -3.75 -17.69
N ARG A 376 -7.94 -2.95 -16.90
CA ARG A 376 -8.78 -3.45 -15.80
C ARG A 376 -10.25 -3.60 -16.18
N LEU A 377 -10.72 -2.80 -17.14
CA LEU A 377 -12.10 -2.74 -17.59
C LEU A 377 -12.17 -2.81 -19.13
N PRO A 378 -11.66 -3.88 -19.78
CA PRO A 378 -11.65 -4.00 -21.23
C PRO A 378 -13.06 -4.00 -21.87
N HIS A 379 -14.08 -4.37 -21.09
CA HIS A 379 -15.49 -4.38 -21.48
C HIS A 379 -16.27 -3.17 -20.94
N LEU A 380 -15.59 -2.07 -20.64
CA LEU A 380 -16.26 -0.83 -20.29
C LEU A 380 -17.07 -0.31 -21.49
N ALA A 381 -18.33 0.01 -21.26
CA ALA A 381 -19.25 0.51 -22.29
C ALA A 381 -19.99 1.76 -21.80
N PRO A 382 -20.49 2.61 -22.71
CA PRO A 382 -21.34 3.74 -22.35
C PRO A 382 -22.65 3.27 -21.69
N GLY A 383 -22.98 3.86 -20.54
CA GLY A 383 -24.11 3.48 -19.67
C GLY A 383 -25.33 4.39 -19.77
N GLY A 384 -25.35 5.31 -20.73
CA GLY A 384 -26.39 6.33 -20.88
C GLY A 384 -25.92 7.46 -21.79
N THR A 385 -26.78 8.46 -21.99
CA THR A 385 -26.44 9.63 -22.81
C THR A 385 -25.53 10.58 -22.02
N PRO A 386 -24.31 10.88 -22.51
CA PRO A 386 -23.44 11.87 -21.88
C PRO A 386 -23.98 13.29 -22.08
N THR A 387 -23.64 14.20 -21.16
CA THR A 387 -24.05 15.62 -21.25
C THR A 387 -22.82 16.50 -21.36
N ARG A 388 -22.80 17.42 -22.32
CA ARG A 388 -21.73 18.41 -22.49
C ARG A 388 -21.83 19.52 -21.43
N ILE A 389 -20.68 20.02 -20.97
CA ILE A 389 -20.63 21.22 -20.14
C ILE A 389 -21.18 22.41 -20.92
N ALA A 390 -22.06 23.20 -20.31
CA ALA A 390 -22.62 24.41 -20.91
C ALA A 390 -21.59 25.56 -20.84
N GLY A 391 -20.76 25.69 -21.88
CA GLY A 391 -19.80 26.77 -22.00
C GLY A 391 -19.14 26.84 -23.38
N PRO A 392 -18.85 28.06 -23.90
CA PRO A 392 -18.36 28.22 -25.27
C PRO A 392 -16.88 27.91 -25.47
N VAL A 393 -16.09 27.91 -24.39
CA VAL A 393 -14.61 27.82 -24.46
C VAL A 393 -14.03 26.60 -23.77
N LEU A 394 -14.81 25.93 -22.93
CA LEU A 394 -14.45 24.65 -22.32
C LEU A 394 -15.33 23.56 -22.91
N ARG A 395 -14.71 22.47 -23.35
CA ARG A 395 -15.40 21.33 -23.93
C ARG A 395 -15.10 20.09 -23.11
N GLY A 396 -16.14 19.54 -22.50
CA GLY A 396 -16.03 18.41 -21.58
C GLY A 396 -17.39 17.83 -21.26
N LEU A 397 -17.41 16.82 -20.39
CA LEU A 397 -18.61 16.07 -20.04
C LEU A 397 -18.95 16.19 -18.55
N ARG A 398 -20.24 16.19 -18.24
CA ARG A 398 -20.78 16.14 -16.87
C ARG A 398 -22.26 15.70 -16.95
N PRO A 399 -22.59 14.40 -16.86
CA PRO A 399 -21.75 13.21 -16.63
C PRO A 399 -21.27 12.48 -17.92
N LEU A 400 -20.41 11.46 -17.77
CA LEU A 400 -20.16 10.39 -18.76
C LEU A 400 -20.55 9.02 -18.14
N PRO A 401 -21.82 8.62 -18.26
CA PRO A 401 -22.30 7.37 -17.68
C PRO A 401 -21.63 6.17 -18.33
N VAL A 402 -21.22 5.19 -17.50
CA VAL A 402 -20.63 3.93 -17.97
C VAL A 402 -21.22 2.73 -17.26
N VAL A 403 -21.21 1.61 -17.96
CA VAL A 403 -21.46 0.28 -17.38
C VAL A 403 -20.23 -0.57 -17.63
N VAL A 404 -19.81 -1.30 -16.61
CA VAL A 404 -18.88 -2.41 -16.80
C VAL A 404 -19.74 -3.56 -17.29
N GLU A 405 -19.67 -3.88 -18.58
CA GLU A 405 -20.34 -5.09 -19.05
C GLU A 405 -19.77 -6.27 -18.25
N PRO A 406 -20.62 -7.21 -17.78
CA PRO A 406 -20.13 -8.37 -17.07
C PRO A 406 -19.08 -9.06 -17.96
N SER A 407 -17.81 -9.06 -17.55
CA SER A 407 -16.87 -10.02 -18.11
C SER A 407 -17.46 -11.41 -17.88
N ALA A 408 -17.03 -12.40 -18.67
CA ALA A 408 -17.23 -13.81 -18.33
C ALA A 408 -17.09 -13.96 -16.80
N SER A 409 -18.15 -14.44 -16.14
CA SER A 409 -18.41 -14.24 -14.71
C SER A 409 -17.12 -14.30 -13.89
N ARG A 410 -16.72 -13.17 -13.27
CA ARG A 410 -15.58 -13.16 -12.34
C ARG A 410 -15.76 -14.33 -11.36
N ARG A 411 -14.78 -15.22 -11.29
CA ARG A 411 -14.83 -16.37 -10.39
C ARG A 411 -14.74 -15.85 -8.96
N ASP A 412 -15.54 -16.37 -8.04
CA ASP A 412 -15.40 -16.07 -6.62
C ASP A 412 -14.57 -17.18 -5.95
N PRO A 413 -13.23 -16.99 -5.79
CA PRO A 413 -12.36 -18.06 -5.32
C PRO A 413 -12.76 -18.51 -3.92
N ARG A 414 -12.99 -19.81 -3.76
CA ARG A 414 -13.23 -20.43 -2.46
C ARG A 414 -11.89 -20.70 -1.78
N ILE A 415 -11.63 -20.03 -0.66
CA ILE A 415 -10.33 -20.08 0.03
C ILE A 415 -10.48 -20.78 1.39
N VAL A 416 -9.63 -21.76 1.68
CA VAL A 416 -9.53 -22.34 3.03
C VAL A 416 -8.23 -21.90 3.68
N ILE A 417 -8.33 -21.33 4.89
CA ILE A 417 -7.20 -20.95 5.73
C ILE A 417 -7.12 -21.94 6.89
N VAL A 418 -6.00 -22.64 7.05
CA VAL A 418 -5.80 -23.60 8.14
C VAL A 418 -5.02 -22.94 9.28
N GLY A 419 -5.70 -22.68 10.38
CA GLY A 419 -5.19 -22.05 11.60
C GLY A 419 -5.73 -20.64 11.84
N ALA A 420 -6.18 -20.35 13.06
CA ALA A 420 -6.62 -19.03 13.53
C ALA A 420 -5.61 -18.40 14.50
N GLY A 421 -4.32 -18.69 14.29
CA GLY A 421 -3.22 -17.97 14.89
C GLY A 421 -3.02 -16.58 14.27
N MET A 422 -1.92 -15.93 14.65
CA MET A 422 -1.54 -14.62 14.11
C MET A 422 -1.51 -14.60 12.56
N ALA A 423 -0.97 -15.65 11.94
CA ALA A 423 -0.86 -15.76 10.48
C ALA A 423 -2.23 -15.86 9.79
N GLY A 424 -3.15 -16.69 10.30
CA GLY A 424 -4.49 -16.83 9.73
C GLY A 424 -5.35 -15.57 9.90
N ILE A 425 -5.21 -14.88 11.03
CA ILE A 425 -5.89 -13.59 11.26
C ILE A 425 -5.39 -12.54 10.26
N ALA A 426 -4.08 -12.45 10.01
CA ALA A 426 -3.53 -11.57 8.98
C ALA A 426 -4.06 -11.92 7.59
N ALA A 427 -4.04 -13.20 7.21
CA ALA A 427 -4.53 -13.66 5.92
C ALA A 427 -5.99 -13.28 5.69
N ALA A 428 -6.87 -13.61 6.64
CA ALA A 428 -8.29 -13.30 6.55
C ALA A 428 -8.57 -11.79 6.46
N HIS A 429 -7.85 -10.98 7.24
CA HIS A 429 -7.96 -9.53 7.15
C HIS A 429 -7.55 -9.02 5.76
N THR A 430 -6.40 -9.45 5.25
CA THR A 430 -5.88 -9.01 3.96
C THR A 430 -6.76 -9.46 2.79
N PHE A 431 -7.26 -10.69 2.81
CA PHE A 431 -8.16 -11.18 1.76
C PHE A 431 -9.47 -10.39 1.73
N ARG A 432 -10.05 -10.12 2.90
CA ARG A 432 -11.25 -9.27 3.01
C ARG A 432 -11.01 -7.84 2.53
N GLN A 433 -9.87 -7.24 2.87
CA GLN A 433 -9.47 -5.92 2.36
C GLN A 433 -9.32 -5.91 0.83
N ALA A 434 -8.87 -7.01 0.23
CA ALA A 434 -8.77 -7.17 -1.22
C ALA A 434 -10.09 -7.57 -1.92
N GLY A 435 -11.21 -7.58 -1.17
CA GLY A 435 -12.55 -7.88 -1.70
C GLY A 435 -12.89 -9.37 -1.80
N PHE A 436 -12.06 -10.27 -1.25
CA PHE A 436 -12.38 -11.69 -1.18
C PHE A 436 -13.14 -12.00 0.11
N THR A 437 -14.37 -12.51 -0.02
CA THR A 437 -15.25 -12.82 1.12
C THR A 437 -15.57 -14.31 1.22
N ASN A 438 -15.37 -15.09 0.15
CA ASN A 438 -15.57 -16.53 0.13
C ASN A 438 -14.36 -17.29 0.72
N PHE A 439 -14.08 -17.07 2.01
CA PHE A 439 -13.05 -17.80 2.73
C PHE A 439 -13.57 -18.40 4.04
N THR A 440 -12.97 -19.52 4.45
CA THR A 440 -13.22 -20.19 5.74
C THR A 440 -11.90 -20.41 6.47
N ILE A 441 -11.86 -20.12 7.77
CA ILE A 441 -10.74 -20.35 8.68
C ILE A 441 -11.08 -21.58 9.52
N LEU A 442 -10.23 -22.61 9.46
CA LEU A 442 -10.37 -23.86 10.23
C LEU A 442 -9.33 -23.88 11.34
N GLU A 443 -9.74 -23.92 12.61
CA GLU A 443 -8.86 -23.94 13.77
C GLU A 443 -9.19 -25.13 14.67
N LYS A 444 -8.17 -25.92 14.99
CA LYS A 444 -8.30 -27.10 15.86
C LYS A 444 -8.49 -26.76 17.34
N ALA A 445 -8.09 -25.58 17.76
CA ALA A 445 -8.30 -25.10 19.12
C ALA A 445 -9.74 -24.59 19.33
N SER A 446 -10.15 -24.56 20.60
CA SER A 446 -11.43 -24.01 21.03
C SER A 446 -11.50 -22.47 21.05
N ASP A 447 -10.40 -21.79 20.71
CA ASP A 447 -10.35 -20.33 20.60
C ASP A 447 -9.14 -19.91 19.75
N VAL A 448 -9.17 -18.68 19.25
CA VAL A 448 -8.13 -18.10 18.39
C VAL A 448 -6.83 -17.82 19.15
N GLY A 449 -5.76 -17.53 18.39
CA GLY A 449 -4.50 -17.02 18.92
C GLY A 449 -3.31 -18.00 18.84
N GLY A 450 -3.53 -19.22 18.33
CA GLY A 450 -2.48 -20.19 18.02
C GLY A 450 -1.58 -20.50 19.22
N VAL A 451 -0.29 -20.19 19.14
CA VAL A 451 0.67 -20.45 20.24
C VAL A 451 0.25 -19.83 21.58
N TRP A 452 -0.49 -18.71 21.56
CA TRP A 452 -0.99 -18.02 22.75
C TRP A 452 -2.27 -18.64 23.33
N HIS A 453 -2.96 -19.46 22.53
CA HIS A 453 -4.03 -20.33 23.01
C HIS A 453 -3.43 -21.54 23.74
N TRP A 454 -2.50 -22.24 23.08
CA TRP A 454 -1.94 -23.52 23.56
C TRP A 454 -1.01 -23.36 24.77
N ASN A 455 -0.23 -22.29 24.83
CA ASN A 455 0.68 -22.05 25.96
C ASN A 455 -0.03 -21.23 27.05
N ARG A 456 -0.13 -21.79 28.25
CA ARG A 456 -0.78 -21.13 29.42
C ARG A 456 0.02 -21.28 30.72
N TYR A 457 1.27 -21.73 30.63
CA TYR A 457 2.12 -21.96 31.80
C TYR A 457 2.43 -20.65 32.58
N PRO A 458 2.68 -20.73 33.90
CA PRO A 458 3.03 -19.58 34.73
C PRO A 458 4.26 -18.83 34.23
N GLY A 459 4.16 -17.51 34.13
CA GLY A 459 5.26 -16.65 33.68
C GLY A 459 5.36 -16.45 32.17
N LEU A 460 4.44 -17.02 31.38
CA LEU A 460 4.41 -16.83 29.92
C LEU A 460 4.35 -15.35 29.51
N ARG A 461 5.40 -14.91 28.80
CA ARG A 461 5.53 -13.55 28.23
C ARG A 461 6.16 -13.59 26.85
N CYS A 462 5.84 -12.61 26.02
CA CYS A 462 6.54 -12.38 24.76
C CYS A 462 7.96 -11.87 25.02
N ASP A 463 8.93 -12.34 24.23
CA ASP A 463 10.33 -11.88 24.26
C ASP A 463 10.54 -10.55 23.49
N VAL A 464 9.52 -10.13 22.73
CA VAL A 464 9.48 -8.87 21.97
C VAL A 464 8.61 -7.84 22.71
N PRO A 465 8.97 -6.53 22.68
CA PRO A 465 8.11 -5.48 23.25
C PRO A 465 6.71 -5.46 22.62
N SER A 466 5.68 -5.20 23.42
CA SER A 466 4.27 -5.34 23.04
C SER A 466 3.86 -4.49 21.83
N HIS A 467 4.34 -3.25 21.75
CA HIS A 467 4.07 -2.35 20.63
C HIS A 467 4.78 -2.77 19.32
N THR A 468 5.76 -3.67 19.40
CA THR A 468 6.38 -4.29 18.22
C THR A 468 5.71 -5.62 17.87
N TYR A 469 5.13 -6.30 18.86
CA TYR A 469 4.41 -7.57 18.72
C TYR A 469 2.89 -7.34 18.57
N GLN A 470 2.51 -6.63 17.51
CA GLN A 470 1.12 -6.35 17.13
C GLN A 470 1.00 -6.22 15.60
N PHE A 471 -0.21 -6.28 15.06
CA PHE A 471 -0.44 -6.07 13.63
C PHE A 471 -0.29 -4.60 13.26
N ALA A 472 0.26 -4.32 12.07
CA ALA A 472 0.45 -2.95 11.62
C ALA A 472 -0.89 -2.24 11.38
N PHE A 473 -1.92 -2.98 10.94
CA PHE A 473 -3.27 -2.46 10.73
C PHE A 473 -4.09 -2.33 12.02
N ALA A 474 -3.61 -2.84 13.15
CA ALA A 474 -4.34 -2.84 14.41
C ALA A 474 -3.43 -2.55 15.63
N PRO A 475 -2.79 -1.38 15.69
CA PRO A 475 -1.97 -1.00 16.84
C PRO A 475 -2.83 -0.92 18.12
N LYS A 476 -2.29 -1.45 19.23
CA LYS A 476 -2.96 -1.43 20.54
C LYS A 476 -2.27 -0.42 21.48
N PRO A 477 -2.85 0.78 21.70
CA PRO A 477 -2.18 1.83 22.48
C PRO A 477 -2.07 1.53 23.98
N ASP A 478 -2.96 0.69 24.52
CA ASP A 478 -3.18 0.45 25.95
C ASP A 478 -2.70 -0.95 26.41
N TRP A 479 -1.53 -1.40 25.93
CA TRP A 479 -0.83 -2.53 26.54
C TRP A 479 -0.60 -2.26 28.05
N LYS A 480 -0.80 -3.25 28.92
CA LYS A 480 -0.57 -3.08 30.37
C LYS A 480 0.92 -3.25 30.71
N HIS A 481 1.65 -4.04 29.92
CA HIS A 481 3.09 -4.25 30.08
C HIS A 481 3.88 -3.91 28.81
N VAL A 482 5.14 -3.49 29.00
CA VAL A 482 6.09 -3.29 27.89
C VAL A 482 6.43 -4.62 27.21
N TRP A 483 6.43 -5.73 27.95
CA TRP A 483 6.42 -7.10 27.43
C TRP A 483 5.14 -7.79 27.90
N ALA A 484 4.18 -7.90 26.99
CA ALA A 484 2.86 -8.44 27.26
C ALA A 484 2.91 -9.88 27.79
N THR A 485 2.00 -10.19 28.71
CA THR A 485 1.74 -11.57 29.13
C THR A 485 1.04 -12.34 28.02
N GLY A 486 1.08 -13.68 28.09
CA GLY A 486 0.32 -14.51 27.15
C GLY A 486 -1.19 -14.23 27.19
N GLU A 487 -1.73 -13.89 28.36
CA GLU A 487 -3.13 -13.49 28.52
C GLU A 487 -3.47 -12.19 27.77
N GLU A 488 -2.61 -11.16 27.88
CA GLU A 488 -2.82 -9.89 27.17
C GLU A 488 -2.83 -10.09 25.65
N ILE A 489 -1.96 -10.94 25.12
CA ILE A 489 -1.87 -11.22 23.68
C ILE A 489 -3.05 -12.04 23.20
N ARG A 490 -3.48 -13.05 23.97
CA ARG A 490 -4.67 -13.84 23.66
C ARG A 490 -5.92 -12.96 23.62
N GLN A 491 -6.06 -12.05 24.60
CA GLN A 491 -7.17 -11.09 24.60
C GLN A 491 -7.10 -10.17 23.37
N TYR A 492 -5.92 -9.67 23.01
CA TYR A 492 -5.73 -8.86 21.81
C TYR A 492 -6.19 -9.56 20.53
N HIS A 493 -5.84 -10.83 20.32
CA HIS A 493 -6.30 -11.60 19.17
C HIS A 493 -7.82 -11.80 19.15
N ARG A 494 -8.43 -12.12 20.31
CA ARG A 494 -9.88 -12.29 20.43
C ARG A 494 -10.63 -10.99 20.13
N ASP A 495 -10.19 -9.88 20.72
CA ASP A 495 -10.77 -8.55 20.47
C ASP A 495 -10.64 -8.16 18.99
N LEU A 496 -9.53 -8.53 18.36
CA LEU A 496 -9.29 -8.22 16.96
C LEU A 496 -10.19 -9.04 16.03
N VAL A 497 -10.34 -10.34 16.26
CA VAL A 497 -11.26 -11.21 15.49
C VAL A 497 -12.69 -10.69 15.56
N GLY A 498 -13.13 -10.22 16.74
CA GLY A 498 -14.43 -9.56 16.91
C GLY A 498 -14.52 -8.25 16.13
N ARG A 499 -13.53 -7.35 16.26
CA ARG A 499 -13.48 -6.05 15.57
C ARG A 499 -13.42 -6.17 14.05
N LEU A 500 -12.76 -7.21 13.55
CA LEU A 500 -12.67 -7.53 12.13
C LEU A 500 -13.86 -8.34 11.62
N HIS A 501 -14.83 -8.66 12.49
CA HIS A 501 -16.02 -9.46 12.14
C HIS A 501 -15.67 -10.76 11.41
N LEU A 502 -14.65 -11.49 11.89
CA LEU A 502 -14.22 -12.75 11.27
C LEU A 502 -15.00 -13.97 11.77
N GLY A 503 -15.84 -13.82 12.79
CA GLY A 503 -16.65 -14.89 13.38
C GLY A 503 -17.42 -15.75 12.36
N PRO A 504 -18.13 -15.17 11.38
CA PRO A 504 -18.86 -15.94 10.37
C PRO A 504 -17.99 -16.82 9.47
N HIS A 505 -16.69 -16.52 9.36
CA HIS A 505 -15.73 -17.27 8.55
C HIS A 505 -14.95 -18.30 9.37
N LEU A 506 -15.12 -18.35 10.70
CA LEU A 506 -14.28 -19.10 11.61
C LEU A 506 -14.98 -20.35 12.14
N ARG A 507 -14.34 -21.51 11.97
CA ARG A 507 -14.72 -22.79 12.59
C ARG A 507 -13.66 -23.20 13.61
N LEU A 508 -14.02 -23.13 14.88
CA LEU A 508 -13.21 -23.60 16.02
C LEU A 508 -13.45 -25.10 16.25
N ASP A 509 -12.58 -25.72 17.06
CA ASP A 509 -12.62 -27.17 17.36
C ASP A 509 -12.63 -28.05 16.09
N CYS A 510 -12.06 -27.55 15.00
CA CYS A 510 -12.13 -28.13 13.68
C CYS A 510 -10.70 -28.42 13.16
N GLU A 511 -10.17 -29.60 13.48
CA GLU A 511 -8.86 -30.03 12.99
C GLU A 511 -8.95 -30.52 11.54
N VAL A 512 -8.03 -30.06 10.69
CA VAL A 512 -7.85 -30.58 9.34
C VAL A 512 -6.94 -31.81 9.39
N THR A 513 -7.42 -32.94 8.89
CA THR A 513 -6.72 -34.23 8.93
C THR A 513 -6.08 -34.59 7.60
N SER A 514 -6.68 -34.18 6.48
CA SER A 514 -6.10 -34.36 5.14
C SER A 514 -6.49 -33.23 4.19
N ALA A 515 -5.64 -32.97 3.22
CA ALA A 515 -5.93 -32.09 2.10
C ALA A 515 -5.32 -32.68 0.81
N ALA A 516 -6.13 -32.83 -0.23
CA ALA A 516 -5.68 -33.42 -1.49
C ALA A 516 -6.03 -32.52 -2.68
N TRP A 517 -5.08 -32.31 -3.58
CA TRP A 517 -5.31 -31.64 -4.85
C TRP A 517 -5.88 -32.63 -5.88
N THR A 518 -7.14 -32.42 -6.26
CA THR A 518 -7.89 -33.29 -7.20
C THR A 518 -8.76 -32.41 -8.09
N GLU A 519 -8.82 -32.70 -9.40
CA GLU A 519 -9.70 -31.98 -10.34
C GLU A 519 -9.51 -30.45 -10.29
N ASN A 520 -8.26 -29.98 -10.21
CA ASN A 520 -7.88 -28.57 -10.11
C ASN A 520 -8.44 -27.84 -8.87
N ARG A 521 -8.75 -28.55 -7.79
CA ARG A 521 -9.19 -28.00 -6.50
C ARG A 521 -8.62 -28.78 -5.33
N TRP A 522 -8.64 -28.17 -4.15
CA TRP A 522 -8.31 -28.79 -2.88
C TRP A 522 -9.56 -29.41 -2.24
N GLN A 523 -9.52 -30.70 -1.94
CA GLN A 523 -10.46 -31.37 -1.04
C GLN A 523 -9.86 -31.40 0.37
N VAL A 524 -10.46 -30.65 1.30
CA VAL A 524 -9.98 -30.51 2.69
C VAL A 524 -10.90 -31.29 3.62
N CYS A 525 -10.38 -32.29 4.33
CA CYS A 525 -11.13 -33.12 5.27
C CYS A 525 -10.86 -32.73 6.71
N THR A 526 -11.90 -32.67 7.53
CA THR A 526 -11.80 -32.38 8.96
C THR A 526 -11.88 -33.65 9.80
N ALA A 527 -11.47 -33.57 11.07
CA ALA A 527 -11.56 -34.68 12.04
C ALA A 527 -13.00 -35.15 12.28
N ASP A 528 -13.98 -34.26 12.11
CA ASP A 528 -15.41 -34.57 12.26
C ASP A 528 -16.02 -35.25 11.03
N GLY A 529 -15.23 -35.44 9.96
CA GLY A 529 -15.64 -36.13 8.74
C GLY A 529 -16.17 -35.22 7.63
N ASP A 530 -16.21 -33.89 7.83
CA ASP A 530 -16.61 -32.95 6.77
C ASP A 530 -15.55 -32.90 5.67
N THR A 531 -15.99 -32.73 4.42
CA THR A 531 -15.12 -32.41 3.27
C THR A 531 -15.48 -31.05 2.70
N ILE A 532 -14.48 -30.20 2.49
CA ILE A 532 -14.61 -28.82 2.04
C ILE A 532 -13.76 -28.65 0.78
N ASP A 533 -14.39 -28.37 -0.35
CA ASP A 533 -13.68 -27.99 -1.57
C ASP A 533 -13.14 -26.56 -1.46
N ALA A 534 -11.96 -26.30 -2.01
CA ALA A 534 -11.38 -24.97 -2.11
C ALA A 534 -10.58 -24.81 -3.41
N ASP A 535 -10.62 -23.62 -4.01
CA ASP A 535 -9.75 -23.28 -5.13
C ASP A 535 -8.33 -23.01 -4.64
N PHE A 536 -8.20 -22.44 -3.43
CA PHE A 536 -6.93 -22.13 -2.78
C PHE A 536 -6.89 -22.62 -1.33
N LEU A 537 -5.73 -23.14 -0.92
CA LEU A 537 -5.45 -23.58 0.44
C LEU A 537 -4.29 -22.76 1.04
N VAL A 538 -4.55 -22.09 2.16
CA VAL A 538 -3.56 -21.29 2.88
C VAL A 538 -3.22 -21.95 4.20
N ALA A 539 -2.03 -22.53 4.29
CA ALA A 539 -1.51 -23.17 5.49
C ALA A 539 -0.89 -22.13 6.43
N ALA A 540 -1.64 -21.76 7.48
CA ALA A 540 -1.23 -20.84 8.55
C ALA A 540 -1.05 -21.59 9.89
N THR A 541 -0.55 -22.83 9.83
CA THR A 541 -0.48 -23.79 10.95
C THR A 541 0.57 -23.43 12.01
N GLY A 542 1.63 -22.73 11.62
CA GLY A 542 2.73 -22.30 12.48
C GLY A 542 3.66 -23.44 12.96
N VAL A 543 4.83 -23.08 13.46
CA VAL A 543 5.93 -24.06 13.72
C VAL A 543 6.01 -24.58 15.16
N LEU A 544 5.41 -23.92 16.14
CA LEU A 544 5.57 -24.25 17.58
C LEU A 544 4.28 -24.77 18.22
N HIS A 545 3.72 -25.85 17.69
CA HIS A 545 2.40 -26.33 18.15
C HIS A 545 2.32 -27.83 18.46
N HIS A 546 3.27 -28.64 17.98
CA HIS A 546 3.43 -30.06 18.35
C HIS A 546 4.43 -30.21 19.51
N PRO A 547 3.97 -30.51 20.74
CA PRO A 547 4.85 -30.73 21.88
C PRO A 547 5.89 -31.81 21.61
N SER A 548 7.14 -31.59 22.01
CA SER A 548 8.17 -32.62 22.00
C SER A 548 8.22 -33.30 23.36
N ILE A 549 7.67 -34.51 23.46
CA ILE A 549 7.73 -35.33 24.68
C ILE A 549 9.00 -36.19 24.58
N PRO A 550 9.94 -36.08 25.54
CA PRO A 550 11.16 -36.86 25.50
C PRO A 550 10.86 -38.34 25.84
N ASP A 551 11.50 -39.25 25.12
CA ASP A 551 11.51 -40.67 25.47
C ASP A 551 12.46 -40.90 26.65
N ILE A 552 11.92 -40.87 27.87
CA ILE A 552 12.67 -41.10 29.11
C ILE A 552 12.12 -42.37 29.76
N PRO A 553 12.95 -43.40 30.01
CA PRO A 553 12.51 -44.63 30.65
C PRO A 553 11.76 -44.36 31.96
N GLY A 554 10.56 -44.92 32.10
CA GLY A 554 9.73 -44.82 33.30
C GLY A 554 8.92 -43.53 33.45
N LEU A 555 8.92 -42.62 32.46
CA LEU A 555 8.13 -41.37 32.52
C LEU A 555 6.63 -41.62 32.75
N ASP A 556 6.06 -42.62 32.09
CA ASP A 556 4.65 -43.01 32.21
C ASP A 556 4.31 -43.68 33.56
N SER A 557 5.33 -44.10 34.32
CA SER A 557 5.18 -44.76 35.62
C SER A 557 5.36 -43.82 36.82
N PHE A 558 5.56 -42.52 36.56
CA PHE A 558 5.65 -41.51 37.62
C PHE A 558 4.32 -41.37 38.36
N ALA A 559 4.33 -41.43 39.69
CA ALA A 559 3.10 -41.38 40.48
C ALA A 559 2.48 -39.97 40.55
N GLY A 560 3.26 -38.93 40.28
CA GLY A 560 2.81 -37.54 40.28
C GLY A 560 2.39 -37.02 38.89
N PRO A 561 1.91 -35.78 38.80
CA PRO A 561 1.57 -35.16 37.53
C PRO A 561 2.79 -34.94 36.62
N VAL A 562 2.66 -35.31 35.35
CA VAL A 562 3.56 -34.91 34.26
C VAL A 562 2.81 -33.96 33.33
N VAL A 563 3.32 -32.73 33.15
CA VAL A 563 2.67 -31.72 32.31
C VAL A 563 3.65 -31.11 31.31
N HIS A 564 3.29 -31.08 30.04
CA HIS A 564 4.00 -30.28 29.05
C HIS A 564 3.51 -28.84 29.06
N THR A 565 4.41 -27.86 28.96
CA THR A 565 4.06 -26.43 29.09
C THR A 565 3.05 -25.93 28.05
N ALA A 566 2.98 -26.56 26.88
CA ALA A 566 2.01 -26.28 25.82
C ALA A 566 0.65 -27.00 25.97
N ARG A 567 0.48 -27.77 27.04
CA ARG A 567 -0.78 -28.46 27.43
C ARG A 567 -1.05 -28.21 28.92
N TRP A 568 -0.73 -27.00 29.37
CA TRP A 568 -0.77 -26.65 30.79
C TRP A 568 -2.19 -26.73 31.34
N THR A 569 -2.37 -27.60 32.33
CA THR A 569 -3.52 -27.64 33.22
C THR A 569 -3.11 -27.13 34.60
N GLU A 570 -4.05 -26.61 35.39
CA GLU A 570 -3.77 -26.16 36.76
C GLU A 570 -3.23 -27.33 37.60
N VAL A 571 -1.90 -27.36 37.80
CA VAL A 571 -1.21 -28.32 38.66
C VAL A 571 -0.72 -27.55 39.89
N GLY A 572 -1.23 -27.89 41.07
CA GLY A 572 -0.88 -27.17 42.31
C GLY A 572 0.60 -27.36 42.67
N THR A 573 1.47 -26.44 42.25
CA THR A 573 2.93 -26.51 42.44
C THR A 573 3.43 -25.90 43.75
N ALA A 574 2.61 -25.09 44.42
CA ALA A 574 3.00 -24.41 45.66
C ALA A 574 3.27 -25.43 46.79
N GLY A 575 4.37 -25.24 47.51
CA GLY A 575 4.80 -26.13 48.60
C GLY A 575 5.26 -27.52 48.15
N ARG A 576 5.43 -27.76 46.84
CA ARG A 576 5.82 -29.06 46.28
C ARG A 576 7.24 -29.07 45.74
N ARG A 577 7.78 -30.27 45.55
CA ARG A 577 9.05 -30.53 44.86
C ARG A 577 8.79 -30.64 43.36
N VAL A 578 9.34 -29.73 42.57
CA VAL A 578 9.03 -29.61 41.13
C VAL A 578 10.28 -29.86 40.30
N ALA A 579 10.20 -30.78 39.34
CA ALA A 579 11.18 -30.92 38.27
C ALA A 579 10.76 -30.06 37.08
N VAL A 580 11.68 -29.26 36.53
CA VAL A 580 11.53 -28.62 35.22
C VAL A 580 12.57 -29.22 34.29
N ILE A 581 12.13 -29.87 33.21
CA ILE A 581 13.02 -30.49 32.22
C ILE A 581 13.05 -29.60 30.97
N GLY A 582 14.25 -29.13 30.61
CA GLY A 582 14.47 -28.28 29.43
C GLY A 582 14.73 -26.82 29.80
N SER A 583 15.70 -26.20 29.11
CA SER A 583 16.27 -24.89 29.44
C SER A 583 15.98 -23.79 28.43
N GLY A 584 15.12 -24.03 27.44
CA GLY A 584 14.74 -23.02 26.44
C GLY A 584 14.00 -21.82 27.06
N SER A 585 13.49 -20.91 26.23
CA SER A 585 12.75 -19.72 26.71
C SER A 585 11.62 -20.10 27.68
N THR A 586 10.84 -21.13 27.32
CA THR A 586 9.78 -21.68 28.16
C THR A 586 10.28 -22.22 29.49
N GLY A 587 11.36 -23.02 29.48
CA GLY A 587 11.96 -23.58 30.70
C GLY A 587 12.44 -22.48 31.66
N VAL A 588 13.10 -21.45 31.13
CA VAL A 588 13.56 -20.30 31.90
C VAL A 588 12.39 -19.50 32.48
N GLN A 589 11.33 -19.26 31.71
CA GLN A 589 10.14 -18.53 32.18
C GLN A 589 9.39 -19.31 33.26
N VAL A 590 9.07 -20.59 33.02
CA VAL A 590 8.30 -21.41 33.96
C VAL A 590 9.08 -21.70 35.22
N PHE A 591 10.38 -22.04 35.12
CA PHE A 591 11.25 -22.20 36.28
C PHE A 591 11.27 -20.92 37.11
N SER A 592 11.47 -19.78 36.44
CA SER A 592 11.48 -18.49 37.13
C SER A 592 10.15 -18.32 37.87
N ALA A 593 9.00 -18.49 37.22
CA ALA A 593 7.69 -18.27 37.83
C ALA A 593 7.40 -19.19 39.02
N LEU A 594 7.76 -20.47 38.94
CA LEU A 594 7.43 -21.49 39.95
C LEU A 594 8.38 -21.47 41.16
N GLN A 595 9.64 -21.07 41.00
CA GLN A 595 10.66 -21.16 42.05
C GLN A 595 10.30 -20.52 43.41
N PRO A 596 9.64 -19.35 43.50
CA PRO A 596 9.37 -18.72 44.80
C PRO A 596 8.46 -19.53 45.72
N ASP A 597 7.50 -20.26 45.15
CA ASP A 597 6.43 -20.91 45.91
C ASP A 597 6.65 -22.43 46.03
N ALA A 598 7.60 -23.00 45.29
CA ALA A 598 7.96 -24.41 45.40
C ALA A 598 8.74 -24.71 46.69
N ALA A 599 8.47 -25.86 47.32
CA ALA A 599 9.29 -26.32 48.46
C ALA A 599 10.73 -26.58 48.02
N HIS A 600 10.89 -27.19 46.84
CA HIS A 600 12.17 -27.31 46.14
C HIS A 600 11.92 -27.37 44.64
N ILE A 601 12.78 -26.78 43.82
CA ILE A 601 12.67 -26.83 42.36
C ILE A 601 13.99 -27.24 41.72
N THR A 602 13.95 -28.28 40.89
CA THR A 602 15.13 -28.83 40.21
C THR A 602 15.01 -28.57 38.71
N HIS A 603 15.96 -27.83 38.14
CA HIS A 603 16.02 -27.55 36.71
C HIS A 603 16.99 -28.51 36.03
N PHE A 604 16.45 -29.47 35.29
CA PHE A 604 17.22 -30.42 34.49
C PHE A 604 17.54 -29.81 33.12
N VAL A 605 18.83 -29.59 32.87
CA VAL A 605 19.34 -28.80 31.75
C VAL A 605 20.41 -29.57 31.01
N ARG A 606 20.04 -30.12 29.84
CA ARG A 606 20.99 -30.79 28.93
C ARG A 606 22.06 -29.84 28.37
N THR A 607 21.65 -28.62 28.00
CA THR A 607 22.58 -27.58 27.52
C THR A 607 22.16 -26.24 28.11
N PRO A 608 23.04 -25.55 28.85
CA PRO A 608 22.74 -24.22 29.37
C PRO A 608 22.44 -23.22 28.25
N GLN A 609 21.62 -22.20 28.54
CA GLN A 609 21.32 -21.10 27.62
C GLN A 609 22.02 -19.81 28.06
N TRP A 610 22.42 -18.99 27.08
CA TRP A 610 22.72 -17.59 27.35
C TRP A 610 21.40 -16.87 27.64
N VAL A 611 21.27 -16.30 28.84
CA VAL A 611 20.07 -15.54 29.26
C VAL A 611 20.44 -14.06 29.41
N MET A 612 19.81 -13.20 28.62
CA MET A 612 19.97 -11.76 28.74
C MET A 612 19.00 -11.21 29.78
N TRP A 613 19.49 -10.27 30.59
CA TRP A 613 18.63 -9.56 31.51
C TRP A 613 17.75 -8.57 30.74
N MET A 614 16.44 -8.65 30.92
CA MET A 614 15.47 -7.67 30.43
C MET A 614 14.41 -7.45 31.49
N PRO A 615 13.88 -6.22 31.65
CA PRO A 615 12.87 -5.91 32.66
C PRO A 615 11.47 -6.37 32.21
N MET A 616 11.31 -7.68 31.98
CA MET A 616 10.11 -8.30 31.39
C MET A 616 8.80 -8.05 32.19
N GLY A 617 8.90 -7.66 33.47
CA GLY A 617 7.77 -7.31 34.32
C GLY A 617 7.38 -5.83 34.30
N LEU A 618 8.06 -5.00 33.50
CA LEU A 618 7.83 -3.55 33.47
C LEU A 618 6.42 -3.22 32.96
N ARG A 619 5.65 -2.53 33.79
CA ARG A 619 4.33 -2.01 33.43
C ARG A 619 4.46 -0.79 32.53
N GLN A 620 3.58 -0.69 31.55
CA GLN A 620 3.45 0.53 30.76
C GLN A 620 2.78 1.61 31.64
N PRO A 621 3.33 2.84 31.70
CA PRO A 621 2.67 3.94 32.37
C PRO A 621 1.28 4.21 31.77
N ARG A 622 0.24 4.28 32.60
CA ARG A 622 -1.15 4.51 32.15
C ARG A 622 -1.32 5.80 31.34
N VAL A 623 -0.53 6.83 31.66
CA VAL A 623 -0.54 8.11 30.93
C VAL A 623 -0.11 7.94 29.48
N VAL A 624 0.85 7.05 29.19
CA VAL A 624 1.29 6.76 27.82
C VAL A 624 0.16 6.10 27.05
N GLY A 625 -0.53 5.11 27.64
CA GLY A 625 -1.67 4.46 27.00
C GLY A 625 -2.81 5.44 26.68
N ARG A 626 -3.16 6.32 27.63
CA ARG A 626 -4.18 7.36 27.42
C ARG A 626 -3.78 8.36 26.35
N LEU A 627 -2.51 8.78 26.31
CA LEU A 627 -2.01 9.70 25.30
C LEU A 627 -2.06 9.09 23.90
N LEU A 628 -1.62 7.83 23.76
CA LEU A 628 -1.67 7.11 22.48
C LEU A 628 -3.11 6.85 22.01
N GLN A 629 -4.05 6.63 22.94
CA GLN A 629 -5.48 6.54 22.61
C GLN A 629 -6.07 7.87 22.16
N ALA A 630 -5.73 8.98 22.85
CA ALA A 630 -6.23 10.31 22.54
C ALA A 630 -5.65 10.88 21.23
N LEU A 631 -4.47 10.41 20.81
CA LEU A 631 -3.77 10.85 19.60
C LEU A 631 -3.46 9.64 18.71
N PRO A 632 -4.43 9.12 17.93
CA PRO A 632 -4.22 7.93 17.10
C PRO A 632 -3.02 8.05 16.15
N GLY A 633 -2.78 9.22 15.55
CA GLY A 633 -1.60 9.45 14.69
C GLY A 633 -0.26 9.27 15.40
N LEU A 634 -0.20 9.54 16.70
CA LEU A 634 1.00 9.27 17.52
C LEU A 634 1.20 7.76 17.73
N ALA A 635 0.13 7.00 17.97
CA ALA A 635 0.19 5.54 18.09
C ALA A 635 0.76 4.91 16.81
N TRP A 636 0.26 5.32 15.64
CA TRP A 636 0.79 4.91 14.33
C TRP A 636 2.25 5.32 14.14
N THR A 637 2.66 6.50 14.61
CA THR A 637 4.05 6.97 14.52
C THR A 637 4.98 6.13 15.39
N VAL A 638 4.59 5.83 16.64
CA VAL A 638 5.37 4.98 17.56
C VAL A 638 5.55 3.59 16.99
N ASP A 639 4.46 3.02 16.49
CA ASP A 639 4.42 1.70 15.86
C ASP A 639 5.32 1.63 14.60
N ARG A 640 5.25 2.65 13.73
CA ARG A 640 6.14 2.78 12.57
C ARG A 640 7.61 2.93 12.98
N ALA A 641 7.91 3.75 13.98
CA ALA A 641 9.27 3.95 14.47
C ALA A 641 9.86 2.66 15.06
N GLN A 642 9.06 1.87 15.78
CA GLN A 642 9.51 0.59 16.32
C GLN A 642 9.77 -0.46 15.25
N ARG A 643 8.93 -0.52 14.20
CA ARG A 643 9.19 -1.40 13.04
C ARG A 643 10.50 -1.05 12.32
N VAL A 644 10.80 0.24 12.15
CA VAL A 644 12.09 0.66 11.59
C VAL A 644 13.23 0.32 12.56
N GLY A 645 13.00 0.46 13.87
CA GLY A 645 13.96 0.11 14.91
C GLY A 645 14.31 -1.37 14.94
N SER A 646 13.37 -2.28 14.69
CA SER A 646 13.64 -3.73 14.64
C SER A 646 14.59 -4.12 13.50
N ASP A 647 14.57 -3.38 12.38
CA ASP A 647 15.49 -3.64 11.26
C ASP A 647 16.95 -3.33 11.62
N LEU A 648 17.20 -2.46 12.62
CA LEU A 648 18.54 -2.10 13.08
C LEU A 648 19.26 -3.19 13.88
N VAL A 649 18.55 -4.24 14.30
CA VAL A 649 19.10 -5.36 15.08
C VAL A 649 19.19 -6.67 14.30
N VAL A 650 18.77 -6.68 13.03
CA VAL A 650 18.87 -7.85 12.13
C VAL A 650 20.32 -8.29 11.96
N ASP A 651 21.25 -7.34 11.90
CA ASP A 651 22.68 -7.60 11.72
C ASP A 651 23.31 -8.36 12.89
N LEU A 652 22.67 -8.37 14.06
CA LEU A 652 23.14 -9.10 15.25
C LEU A 652 23.23 -10.61 15.00
N VAL A 653 22.35 -11.16 14.16
CA VAL A 653 22.27 -12.59 13.90
C VAL A 653 22.79 -12.96 12.52
N THR A 654 22.71 -12.07 11.53
CA THR A 654 23.10 -12.36 10.15
C THR A 654 24.56 -12.07 9.82
N ARG A 655 25.23 -11.12 10.51
CA ARG A 655 26.60 -10.68 10.15
C ARG A 655 27.54 -10.46 11.36
N PRO A 656 28.87 -10.58 11.18
CA PRO A 656 29.88 -10.32 12.22
C PRO A 656 30.12 -8.82 12.51
N THR A 657 29.10 -8.11 12.96
CA THR A 657 29.20 -6.66 13.24
C THR A 657 29.70 -6.33 14.65
N TRP A 658 30.10 -5.08 14.87
CA TRP A 658 30.45 -4.59 16.21
C TRP A 658 29.24 -4.63 17.17
N ARG A 659 28.02 -4.45 16.64
CA ARG A 659 26.77 -4.55 17.40
C ARG A 659 26.59 -5.98 17.92
N ARG A 660 26.83 -6.99 17.08
CA ARG A 660 26.83 -8.40 17.50
C ARG A 660 27.80 -8.64 18.66
N ARG A 661 29.04 -8.14 18.56
CA ARG A 661 30.04 -8.29 19.64
C ARG A 661 29.59 -7.63 20.95
N LEU A 662 29.00 -6.43 20.87
CA LEU A 662 28.47 -5.72 22.03
C LEU A 662 27.33 -6.50 22.71
N ALA A 663 26.36 -6.97 21.92
CA ALA A 663 25.24 -7.76 22.43
C ALA A 663 25.71 -9.09 23.05
N GLN A 664 26.66 -9.79 22.42
CA GLN A 664 27.25 -10.99 22.98
C GLN A 664 28.04 -10.71 24.28
N ARG A 665 28.71 -9.56 24.39
CA ARG A 665 29.39 -9.15 25.63
C ARG A 665 28.38 -8.87 26.74
N TYR A 666 27.25 -8.25 26.41
CA TYR A 666 26.16 -8.03 27.37
C TYR A 666 25.58 -9.35 27.90
N ALA A 667 25.32 -10.35 27.04
CA ALA A 667 24.85 -11.66 27.47
C ALA A 667 25.84 -12.33 28.46
N ARG A 668 27.14 -12.29 28.17
CA ARG A 668 28.19 -12.81 29.07
C ARG A 668 28.24 -12.04 30.40
N MET A 669 28.10 -10.71 30.35
CA MET A 669 28.06 -9.87 31.53
C MET A 669 26.85 -10.19 32.42
N CYS A 670 25.68 -10.44 31.83
CA CYS A 670 24.47 -10.81 32.57
C CYS A 670 24.68 -12.03 33.46
N LEU A 671 25.33 -13.08 32.94
CA LEU A 671 25.69 -14.26 33.71
C LEU A 671 26.73 -13.93 34.80
N ARG A 672 27.82 -13.24 34.42
CA ARG A 672 28.92 -12.92 35.34
C ARG A 672 28.52 -12.04 36.51
N VAL A 673 27.62 -11.07 36.29
CA VAL A 673 27.17 -10.12 37.32
C VAL A 673 26.09 -10.73 38.22
N GLN A 674 25.20 -11.55 37.67
CA GLN A 674 24.05 -12.08 38.43
C GLN A 674 24.37 -13.36 39.21
N VAL A 675 25.38 -14.14 38.79
CA VAL A 675 25.79 -15.38 39.47
C VAL A 675 27.18 -15.18 40.08
N ARG A 676 27.22 -14.96 41.40
CA ARG A 676 28.49 -14.74 42.14
C ARG A 676 29.26 -16.03 42.37
N ASP A 677 28.55 -17.10 42.71
CA ASP A 677 29.07 -18.46 42.84
C ASP A 677 29.84 -18.88 41.58
N LYS A 678 31.10 -19.31 41.75
CA LYS A 678 31.98 -19.63 40.63
C LYS A 678 31.60 -20.97 39.98
N ASP A 679 31.19 -21.95 40.77
CA ASP A 679 30.92 -23.31 40.31
C ASP A 679 29.56 -23.36 39.60
N LEU A 680 28.54 -22.74 40.19
CA LEU A 680 27.25 -22.58 39.52
C LEU A 680 27.39 -21.78 38.22
N ARG A 681 28.22 -20.72 38.21
CA ARG A 681 28.47 -19.94 36.99
C ARG A 681 29.17 -20.76 35.91
N ALA A 682 30.13 -21.62 36.28
CA ALA A 682 30.78 -22.52 35.33
C ALA A 682 29.76 -23.47 34.69
N ARG A 683 28.91 -24.11 35.50
CA ARG A 683 27.84 -25.01 35.02
C ARG A 683 26.79 -24.31 34.16
N LEU A 684 26.47 -23.04 34.45
CA LEU A 684 25.54 -22.23 33.67
C LEU A 684 26.15 -21.65 32.38
N THR A 685 27.46 -21.76 32.16
CA THR A 685 28.15 -21.17 31.00
C THR A 685 27.99 -22.08 29.77
N PRO A 686 27.28 -21.65 28.71
CA PRO A 686 27.14 -22.45 27.50
C PRO A 686 28.45 -22.51 26.68
N GLY A 687 28.70 -23.64 26.02
CA GLY A 687 29.86 -23.86 25.14
C GLY A 687 29.77 -23.23 23.74
N TYR A 688 28.72 -22.48 23.43
CA TYR A 688 28.48 -21.84 22.13
C TYR A 688 28.36 -20.32 22.26
N GLN A 689 28.35 -19.57 21.15
CA GLN A 689 28.23 -18.11 21.20
C GLN A 689 26.81 -17.62 21.54
N PRO A 690 26.63 -16.50 22.28
CA PRO A 690 25.31 -15.88 22.42
C PRO A 690 24.71 -15.55 21.04
N PHE A 691 23.38 -15.64 20.95
CA PHE A 691 22.57 -15.57 19.71
C PHE A 691 22.64 -16.77 18.74
N CYS A 692 23.52 -17.76 18.94
CA CYS A 692 23.54 -18.95 18.07
C CYS A 692 22.21 -19.75 18.16
N LYS A 693 21.53 -19.71 19.31
CA LYS A 693 20.13 -20.12 19.45
C LYS A 693 19.27 -18.87 19.64
N ARG A 694 17.93 -18.99 19.53
CA ARG A 694 17.03 -17.88 19.90
C ARG A 694 17.40 -17.35 21.29
N GLN A 695 17.68 -16.05 21.36
CA GLN A 695 18.22 -15.45 22.57
C GLN A 695 17.16 -15.43 23.67
N VAL A 696 17.43 -16.14 24.77
CA VAL A 696 16.53 -16.17 25.92
C VAL A 696 16.67 -14.89 26.72
N VAL A 697 15.55 -14.34 27.18
CA VAL A 697 15.48 -13.14 28.02
C VAL A 697 14.77 -13.45 29.33
N SER A 698 15.27 -12.91 30.44
CA SER A 698 14.63 -13.05 31.76
C SER A 698 15.04 -11.93 32.71
N ALA A 699 14.10 -11.49 33.55
CA ALA A 699 14.38 -10.49 34.57
C ALA A 699 15.07 -11.08 35.82
N SER A 700 14.94 -12.38 36.05
CA SER A 700 15.22 -12.97 37.37
C SER A 700 15.86 -14.37 37.36
N TYR A 701 15.91 -15.08 36.23
CA TYR A 701 16.33 -16.48 36.17
C TYR A 701 17.66 -16.76 36.88
N TYR A 702 18.74 -16.07 36.52
CA TYR A 702 20.05 -16.29 37.12
C TYR A 702 20.08 -16.01 38.63
N ARG A 703 19.24 -15.10 39.13
CA ARG A 703 19.12 -14.85 40.57
C ARG A 703 18.28 -15.92 41.27
N ARG A 704 17.30 -16.51 40.58
CA ARG A 704 16.40 -17.54 41.11
C ARG A 704 17.05 -18.92 41.15
N ILE A 705 17.83 -19.30 40.13
CA ILE A 705 18.54 -20.60 40.11
C ILE A 705 19.63 -20.70 41.20
N GLY A 706 20.13 -19.57 41.70
CA GLY A 706 21.06 -19.53 42.83
C GLY A 706 20.41 -19.46 44.21
N LYS A 707 19.09 -19.66 44.32
CA LYS A 707 18.38 -19.67 45.62
C LYS A 707 18.51 -21.04 46.31
N PRO A 708 18.41 -21.10 47.65
CA PRO A 708 18.62 -22.35 48.40
C PRO A 708 17.62 -23.48 48.04
N ASN A 709 16.38 -23.15 47.68
CA ASN A 709 15.36 -24.12 47.27
C ASN A 709 15.41 -24.45 45.77
N ALA A 710 16.52 -24.13 45.09
CA ALA A 710 16.71 -24.38 43.67
C ALA A 710 17.94 -25.26 43.42
N SER A 711 17.84 -26.16 42.46
CA SER A 711 18.97 -26.97 41.99
C SER A 711 19.10 -26.92 40.48
N PHE A 712 20.34 -26.77 40.01
CA PHE A 712 20.69 -26.86 38.60
C PHE A 712 21.34 -28.22 38.37
N VAL A 713 20.78 -29.04 37.47
CA VAL A 713 21.22 -30.41 37.19
C VAL A 713 21.55 -30.50 35.70
N THR A 714 22.79 -30.88 35.40
CA THR A 714 23.32 -31.02 34.03
C THR A 714 23.54 -32.47 33.63
N GLU A 715 23.48 -33.35 34.62
CA GLU A 715 23.68 -34.78 34.51
C GLU A 715 22.53 -35.39 33.69
N ALA A 716 22.85 -36.37 32.84
CA ALA A 716 21.85 -37.02 32.00
C ALA A 716 20.80 -37.73 32.85
N ILE A 717 19.53 -37.65 32.46
CA ILE A 717 18.47 -38.39 33.13
C ILE A 717 18.58 -39.86 32.69
N ALA A 718 18.74 -40.77 33.64
CA ALA A 718 18.81 -42.21 33.38
C ALA A 718 17.41 -42.83 33.31
N ALA A 719 16.53 -42.46 34.25
CA ALA A 719 15.14 -42.91 34.27
C ALA A 719 14.29 -42.01 35.19
N VAL A 720 13.00 -41.94 34.91
CA VAL A 720 11.98 -41.52 35.88
C VAL A 720 11.56 -42.75 36.70
N THR A 721 11.37 -42.54 37.98
CA THR A 721 10.95 -43.54 38.97
C THR A 721 9.58 -43.11 39.53
N PRO A 722 8.84 -43.99 40.23
CA PRO A 722 7.54 -43.61 40.80
C PRO A 722 7.57 -42.36 41.71
N THR A 723 8.70 -42.07 42.38
CA THR A 723 8.83 -40.95 43.34
C THR A 723 9.70 -39.79 42.85
N GLY A 724 10.31 -39.88 41.66
CA GLY A 724 11.22 -38.84 41.21
C GLY A 724 12.08 -39.19 40.00
N ILE A 725 13.21 -38.50 39.82
CA ILE A 725 14.09 -38.64 38.66
C ILE A 725 15.47 -39.12 39.11
N ARG A 726 15.98 -40.18 38.47
CA ARG A 726 17.35 -40.67 38.67
C ARG A 726 18.25 -40.22 37.52
N THR A 727 19.37 -39.59 37.86
CA THR A 727 20.41 -39.18 36.91
C THR A 727 21.46 -40.29 36.71
N ALA A 728 22.26 -40.18 35.65
CA ALA A 728 23.23 -41.19 35.23
C ALA A 728 24.40 -41.37 36.21
N ASP A 729 24.65 -40.39 37.07
CA ASP A 729 25.60 -40.48 38.19
C ASP A 729 25.04 -41.23 39.42
N GLY A 730 23.80 -41.74 39.32
CA GLY A 730 23.14 -42.52 40.36
C GLY A 730 22.38 -41.69 41.39
N VAL A 731 22.43 -40.35 41.31
CA VAL A 731 21.68 -39.48 42.22
C VAL A 731 20.18 -39.57 41.93
N HIS A 732 19.38 -39.69 42.99
CA HIS A 732 17.93 -39.67 42.91
C HIS A 732 17.39 -38.34 43.44
N HIS A 733 16.54 -37.70 42.63
CA HIS A 733 15.87 -36.45 42.96
C HIS A 733 14.38 -36.74 43.17
N ASP A 734 13.96 -36.78 44.43
CA ASP A 734 12.53 -36.90 44.73
C ASP A 734 11.77 -35.66 44.26
N VAL A 735 10.72 -35.87 43.47
CA VAL A 735 9.86 -34.80 42.95
C VAL A 735 8.40 -35.22 42.97
N ASP A 736 7.53 -34.25 43.19
CA ASP A 736 6.08 -34.48 43.24
C ASP A 736 5.42 -34.16 41.89
N ILE A 737 6.06 -33.33 41.06
CA ILE A 737 5.55 -32.88 39.75
C ILE A 737 6.70 -32.79 38.75
N ILE A 738 6.46 -33.24 37.51
CA ILE A 738 7.37 -33.06 36.37
C ILE A 738 6.76 -32.09 35.36
N VAL A 739 7.47 -31.01 35.08
CA VAL A 739 7.15 -30.03 34.03
C VAL A 739 8.09 -30.22 32.84
N LEU A 740 7.52 -30.62 31.71
CA LEU A 740 8.23 -30.76 30.44
C LEU A 740 8.21 -29.42 29.71
N ALA A 741 9.34 -28.72 29.75
CA ALA A 741 9.63 -27.52 28.95
C ALA A 741 10.57 -27.88 27.78
N THR A 742 10.25 -28.99 27.12
CA THR A 742 11.11 -29.73 26.18
C THR A 742 10.95 -29.30 24.72
N GLY A 743 10.11 -28.30 24.44
CA GLY A 743 10.01 -27.65 23.14
C GLY A 743 8.99 -28.29 22.22
N PHE A 744 9.24 -28.22 20.91
CA PHE A 744 8.28 -28.61 19.87
C PHE A 744 8.98 -29.33 18.71
N GLN A 745 8.22 -30.09 17.94
CA GLN A 745 8.64 -30.65 16.65
C GLN A 745 8.51 -29.55 15.58
N ALA A 746 9.51 -28.67 15.47
CA ALA A 746 9.40 -27.41 14.72
C ALA A 746 9.29 -27.57 13.19
N HIS A 747 9.84 -28.66 12.67
CA HIS A 747 9.86 -28.97 11.22
C HIS A 747 8.61 -29.73 10.75
N ASN A 748 7.64 -29.97 11.63
CA ASN A 748 6.41 -30.63 11.23
C ASN A 748 5.48 -29.72 10.43
N TYR A 749 5.57 -28.39 10.52
CA TYR A 749 4.75 -27.44 9.75
C TYR A 749 3.25 -27.81 9.70
N MET A 750 2.78 -28.45 8.63
CA MET A 750 1.41 -28.93 8.47
C MET A 750 1.20 -30.42 8.87
N ARG A 751 2.26 -31.21 9.01
CA ARG A 751 2.20 -32.59 9.53
C ARG A 751 1.60 -32.59 10.93
N PRO A 752 0.77 -33.59 11.30
CA PRO A 752 0.53 -34.86 10.60
C PRO A 752 -0.61 -34.80 9.57
N MET A 753 -1.07 -33.61 9.15
CA MET A 753 -2.05 -33.50 8.07
C MET A 753 -1.55 -34.23 6.83
N ASN A 754 -2.34 -35.19 6.33
CA ASN A 754 -2.04 -35.92 5.10
C ASN A 754 -2.26 -34.98 3.90
N LEU A 755 -1.21 -34.26 3.52
CA LEU A 755 -1.22 -33.28 2.44
C LEU A 755 -0.71 -33.93 1.14
N ARG A 756 -1.54 -33.91 0.10
CA ARG A 756 -1.25 -34.48 -1.22
C ARG A 756 -1.40 -33.44 -2.32
N GLY A 757 -0.32 -33.19 -3.04
CA GLY A 757 -0.28 -32.27 -4.17
C GLY A 757 -0.63 -32.93 -5.50
N ARG A 758 -0.14 -32.33 -6.59
CA ARG A 758 -0.32 -32.81 -7.96
C ARG A 758 0.22 -34.24 -8.11
N ASP A 759 -0.45 -35.04 -8.93
CA ASP A 759 -0.11 -36.44 -9.22
C ASP A 759 -0.03 -37.34 -7.97
N GLY A 760 -0.69 -36.94 -6.87
CA GLY A 760 -0.73 -37.69 -5.62
C GLY A 760 0.53 -37.56 -4.75
N LEU A 761 1.46 -36.68 -5.10
CA LEU A 761 2.70 -36.41 -4.35
C LEU A 761 2.40 -36.06 -2.89
N SER A 762 2.90 -36.85 -1.94
CA SER A 762 2.73 -36.55 -0.53
C SER A 762 3.74 -35.50 -0.05
N ILE A 763 3.37 -34.72 0.97
CA ILE A 763 4.31 -33.78 1.60
C ILE A 763 5.54 -34.48 2.19
N ASP A 764 5.39 -35.73 2.61
CA ASP A 764 6.50 -36.54 3.15
C ASP A 764 7.50 -36.94 2.08
N ASP A 765 7.03 -37.28 0.88
CA ASP A 765 7.89 -37.57 -0.26
C ASP A 765 8.61 -36.28 -0.75
N ALA A 766 7.87 -35.18 -0.85
CA ALA A 766 8.38 -33.88 -1.29
C ALA A 766 9.46 -33.31 -0.36
N TRP A 767 9.38 -33.65 0.93
CA TRP A 767 10.31 -33.27 1.99
C TRP A 767 11.14 -34.44 2.51
N SER A 768 11.35 -35.49 1.71
CA SER A 768 12.18 -36.64 2.08
C SER A 768 13.64 -36.26 2.40
N LYS A 769 14.11 -35.11 1.90
CA LYS A 769 15.42 -34.51 2.18
C LYS A 769 15.35 -33.32 3.15
N GLY A 770 14.25 -33.19 3.89
CA GLY A 770 13.96 -32.06 4.78
C GLY A 770 12.96 -31.05 4.19
N PRO A 771 12.35 -30.21 5.03
CA PRO A 771 11.39 -29.20 4.59
C PRO A 771 12.01 -28.15 3.67
N ARG A 772 11.33 -27.86 2.56
CA ARG A 772 11.75 -26.82 1.59
C ARG A 772 10.55 -26.07 1.04
N ALA A 773 10.73 -24.76 0.83
CA ALA A 773 9.75 -23.87 0.23
C ALA A 773 10.44 -22.64 -0.36
N TRP A 774 9.85 -22.06 -1.40
CA TRP A 774 10.25 -20.75 -1.91
C TRP A 774 9.70 -19.65 -1.00
N ALA A 775 10.59 -18.80 -0.48
CA ALA A 775 10.27 -17.61 0.31
C ALA A 775 9.30 -17.85 1.50
N MET A 776 9.36 -19.00 2.17
CA MET A 776 8.42 -19.41 3.23
C MET A 776 6.94 -19.47 2.79
N THR A 777 6.69 -19.45 1.48
CA THR A 777 5.39 -19.11 0.89
C THR A 777 4.83 -20.21 -0.03
N ALA A 778 5.63 -20.82 -0.89
CA ALA A 778 5.14 -21.78 -1.88
C ALA A 778 5.99 -23.06 -1.91
N ILE A 779 5.36 -24.20 -2.20
CA ILE A 779 6.00 -25.52 -2.22
C ILE A 779 5.81 -26.14 -3.62
N PRO A 780 6.88 -26.56 -4.31
CA PRO A 780 6.76 -27.18 -5.63
C PRO A 780 5.97 -28.50 -5.53
N GLY A 781 5.12 -28.78 -6.52
CA GLY A 781 4.23 -29.94 -6.51
C GLY A 781 2.87 -29.72 -5.82
N PHE A 782 2.61 -28.56 -5.22
CA PHE A 782 1.35 -28.26 -4.50
C PHE A 782 0.68 -27.00 -5.10
N PRO A 783 -0.09 -27.13 -6.20
CA PRO A 783 -0.74 -26.00 -6.86
C PRO A 783 -1.74 -25.29 -5.95
N ASN A 784 -1.86 -23.97 -6.07
CA ASN A 784 -2.77 -23.11 -5.29
C ASN A 784 -2.63 -23.26 -3.75
N LEU A 785 -1.57 -23.90 -3.27
CA LEU A 785 -1.21 -23.98 -1.86
C LEU A 785 -0.20 -22.87 -1.53
N PHE A 786 -0.52 -22.06 -0.53
CA PHE A 786 0.42 -21.10 0.04
C PHE A 786 0.60 -21.35 1.54
N THR A 787 1.83 -21.30 2.02
CA THR A 787 2.16 -21.28 3.44
C THR A 787 2.37 -19.86 3.92
N ILE A 788 1.96 -19.54 5.14
CA ILE A 788 2.38 -18.29 5.80
C ILE A 788 3.29 -18.68 6.96
N LEU A 789 4.55 -18.23 6.91
CA LEU A 789 5.62 -18.72 7.79
C LEU A 789 5.83 -20.24 7.64
N GLY A 790 5.97 -20.70 6.39
CA GLY A 790 6.37 -22.07 6.06
C GLY A 790 7.87 -22.33 6.22
N PRO A 791 8.44 -23.34 5.54
CA PRO A 791 9.87 -23.65 5.57
C PRO A 791 10.76 -22.43 5.34
N ASN A 792 11.89 -22.39 6.03
CA ASN A 792 12.80 -21.26 6.25
C ASN A 792 12.27 -20.21 7.24
N SER A 793 11.30 -20.56 8.08
CA SER A 793 10.80 -19.69 9.16
C SER A 793 11.08 -20.31 10.54
N PRO A 794 11.15 -19.50 11.62
CA PRO A 794 10.89 -18.07 11.68
C PRO A 794 12.05 -17.21 11.18
N SER A 795 11.78 -15.93 10.89
CA SER A 795 12.85 -14.95 10.83
C SER A 795 13.32 -14.61 12.25
N GLY A 796 14.59 -14.87 12.56
CA GLY A 796 15.17 -14.55 13.87
C GLY A 796 15.30 -13.05 14.16
N SER A 797 14.90 -12.20 13.21
CA SER A 797 15.25 -10.79 13.13
C SER A 797 14.12 -9.86 12.69
N MET A 798 12.97 -10.38 12.25
CA MET A 798 11.84 -9.58 11.77
C MET A 798 10.56 -9.85 12.55
N SER A 799 9.63 -8.89 12.52
CA SER A 799 8.29 -9.09 13.07
C SER A 799 7.55 -10.16 12.26
N LEU A 800 7.08 -11.20 12.94
CA LEU A 800 6.33 -12.29 12.31
C LEU A 800 4.97 -11.79 11.76
N GLN A 801 4.38 -10.80 12.42
CA GLN A 801 3.18 -10.10 11.96
C GLN A 801 3.40 -9.45 10.59
N HIS A 802 4.55 -8.77 10.43
CA HIS A 802 4.89 -8.16 9.16
C HIS A 802 5.08 -9.20 8.05
N VAL A 803 5.76 -10.31 8.34
CA VAL A 803 5.94 -11.41 7.36
C VAL A 803 4.58 -11.99 6.96
N ALA A 804 3.67 -12.20 7.92
CA ALA A 804 2.34 -12.72 7.64
C ALA A 804 1.50 -11.78 6.77
N GLU A 805 1.47 -10.48 7.11
CA GLU A 805 0.75 -9.46 6.33
C GLU A 805 1.29 -9.34 4.89
N LEU A 806 2.62 -9.34 4.74
CA LEU A 806 3.28 -9.25 3.44
C LEU A 806 2.99 -10.48 2.58
N THR A 807 3.09 -11.68 3.16
CA THR A 807 2.79 -12.94 2.46
C THR A 807 1.32 -13.00 2.06
N ALA A 808 0.40 -12.58 2.94
CA ALA A 808 -1.01 -12.52 2.61
C ALA A 808 -1.30 -11.55 1.45
N HIS A 809 -0.65 -10.38 1.42
CA HIS A 809 -0.80 -9.44 0.31
C HIS A 809 -0.30 -10.03 -1.00
N TYR A 810 0.85 -10.71 -0.97
CA TYR A 810 1.37 -11.43 -2.13
C TYR A 810 0.37 -12.44 -2.70
N VAL A 811 -0.27 -13.23 -1.83
CA VAL A 811 -1.30 -14.21 -2.23
C VAL A 811 -2.51 -13.53 -2.90
N THR A 812 -2.88 -12.30 -2.51
CA THR A 812 -3.98 -11.58 -3.18
C THR A 812 -3.73 -11.31 -4.66
N GLY A 813 -2.46 -11.19 -5.09
CA GLY A 813 -2.12 -11.05 -6.51
C GLY A 813 -2.60 -12.25 -7.32
N TRP A 814 -2.30 -13.46 -6.83
CA TRP A 814 -2.74 -14.71 -7.46
C TRP A 814 -4.25 -14.91 -7.41
N LEU A 815 -4.89 -14.57 -6.28
CA LEU A 815 -6.34 -14.65 -6.15
C LEU A 815 -7.07 -13.72 -7.14
N ARG A 816 -6.52 -12.53 -7.41
CA ARG A 816 -7.09 -11.60 -8.41
C ARG A 816 -7.02 -12.20 -9.81
N ARG A 817 -5.86 -12.72 -10.22
CA ARG A 817 -5.69 -13.37 -11.53
C ARG A 817 -6.62 -14.57 -11.72
N PHE A 818 -6.83 -15.37 -10.66
CA PHE A 818 -7.81 -16.46 -10.70
C PHE A 818 -9.24 -15.94 -10.84
N ARG A 819 -9.63 -14.92 -10.05
CA ARG A 819 -10.95 -14.28 -10.13
C ARG A 819 -11.22 -13.70 -11.52
N ASP A 820 -10.21 -13.12 -12.14
CA ASP A 820 -10.28 -12.50 -13.45
C ASP A 820 -10.18 -13.53 -14.59
N GLY A 821 -10.04 -14.81 -14.27
CA GLY A 821 -10.03 -15.92 -15.22
C GLY A 821 -8.73 -16.08 -16.00
N GLU A 822 -7.66 -15.37 -15.60
CA GLU A 822 -6.34 -15.47 -16.23
C GLU A 822 -5.65 -16.80 -15.94
N ILE A 823 -5.93 -17.38 -14.76
CA ILE A 823 -5.36 -18.65 -14.31
C ILE A 823 -6.41 -19.55 -13.65
N THR A 824 -6.18 -20.86 -13.72
CA THR A 824 -6.87 -21.91 -12.97
C THR A 824 -5.98 -22.49 -11.86
N ALA A 825 -4.67 -22.56 -12.10
CA ALA A 825 -3.71 -22.99 -11.10
C ALA A 825 -2.39 -22.20 -11.19
N VAL A 826 -1.75 -22.04 -10.03
CA VAL A 826 -0.40 -21.48 -9.87
C VAL A 826 0.43 -22.42 -9.00
N GLU A 827 1.59 -22.83 -9.51
CA GLU A 827 2.54 -23.72 -8.82
C GLU A 827 3.96 -23.18 -8.95
N ILE A 828 4.69 -23.03 -7.83
CA ILE A 828 6.10 -22.61 -7.89
C ILE A 828 6.94 -23.70 -8.54
N THR A 829 7.90 -23.33 -9.39
CA THR A 829 8.79 -24.29 -10.03
C THR A 829 9.83 -24.88 -9.07
N GLU A 830 10.28 -26.10 -9.38
CA GLU A 830 11.44 -26.73 -8.74
C GLU A 830 12.71 -25.87 -8.90
N GLU A 831 12.91 -25.29 -10.08
CA GLU A 831 14.07 -24.45 -10.38
C GLU A 831 14.14 -23.20 -9.50
N ALA A 832 13.03 -22.46 -9.38
CA ALA A 832 12.97 -21.28 -8.51
C ALA A 832 13.20 -21.65 -7.04
N THR A 833 12.68 -22.80 -6.61
CA THR A 833 12.88 -23.32 -5.24
C THR A 833 14.33 -23.70 -4.98
N ASN A 834 14.99 -24.37 -5.92
CA ASN A 834 16.41 -24.77 -5.79
C ASN A 834 17.35 -23.57 -5.81
N ARG A 835 17.13 -22.62 -6.73
CA ARG A 835 17.88 -21.36 -6.76
C ARG A 835 17.76 -20.59 -5.45
N PHE A 836 16.56 -20.56 -4.87
CA PHE A 836 16.35 -19.95 -3.56
C PHE A 836 17.06 -20.71 -2.43
N ALA A 837 17.10 -22.04 -2.47
CA ALA A 837 17.85 -22.84 -1.50
C ALA A 837 19.37 -22.58 -1.56
N ASP A 838 19.92 -22.42 -2.76
CA ASP A 838 21.33 -22.04 -2.94
C ASP A 838 21.64 -20.65 -2.36
N ASP A 839 20.74 -19.68 -2.60
CA ASP A 839 20.78 -18.34 -2.00
C ASP A 839 20.81 -18.42 -0.45
N ILE A 840 19.95 -19.26 0.14
CA ILE A 840 19.89 -19.49 1.61
C ILE A 840 21.21 -20.07 2.11
N ALA A 841 21.75 -21.10 1.44
CA ALA A 841 22.97 -21.78 1.86
C ALA A 841 24.17 -20.84 1.91
N GLU A 842 24.32 -19.94 0.92
CA GLU A 842 25.38 -18.93 0.93
C GLU A 842 25.16 -17.88 2.03
N ALA A 843 23.93 -17.38 2.17
CA ALA A 843 23.60 -16.36 3.16
C ALA A 843 23.69 -16.85 4.61
N MET A 844 23.60 -18.17 4.84
CA MET A 844 23.72 -18.77 6.17
C MET A 844 25.15 -18.77 6.71
N ARG A 845 26.17 -18.74 5.84
CA ARG A 845 27.60 -18.84 6.21
C ARG A 845 28.07 -17.81 7.25
N PRO A 846 27.82 -16.49 7.09
CA PRO A 846 28.29 -15.47 8.05
C PRO A 846 27.44 -15.34 9.31
N THR A 847 26.33 -16.08 9.39
CA THR A 847 25.35 -15.98 10.48
C THR A 847 25.93 -16.53 11.79
N VAL A 848 25.36 -16.08 12.91
CA VAL A 848 25.72 -16.64 14.23
C VAL A 848 25.22 -18.06 14.41
N TRP A 849 24.18 -18.47 13.66
CA TRP A 849 23.58 -19.81 13.73
C TRP A 849 24.54 -20.88 13.23
N ASN A 850 25.41 -20.54 12.27
CA ASN A 850 26.44 -21.44 11.73
C ASN A 850 27.76 -21.46 12.55
N THR A 851 27.71 -21.16 13.84
CA THR A 851 28.91 -21.13 14.72
C THR A 851 29.06 -22.37 15.62
N GLY A 852 28.32 -23.44 15.34
CA GLY A 852 28.49 -24.74 16.00
C GLY A 852 27.64 -24.99 17.25
N CYS A 853 26.46 -24.37 17.37
CA CYS A 853 25.48 -24.75 18.39
C CYS A 853 24.46 -25.76 17.86
N ASN A 854 23.82 -26.50 18.77
CA ASN A 854 22.67 -27.34 18.47
C ASN A 854 21.36 -26.59 18.80
N SER A 855 20.49 -26.36 17.83
CA SER A 855 19.20 -25.65 17.98
C SER A 855 18.08 -26.43 17.30
N TRP A 856 16.83 -26.15 17.65
CA TRP A 856 15.66 -26.64 16.92
C TRP A 856 15.53 -26.05 15.50
N TYR A 857 16.47 -25.20 15.10
CA TYR A 857 16.58 -24.69 13.73
C TYR A 857 17.18 -25.71 12.77
N PHE A 858 17.88 -26.73 13.29
CA PHE A 858 18.51 -27.74 12.45
C PHE A 858 17.49 -28.82 12.11
N ALA A 859 17.24 -28.98 10.81
CA ALA A 859 16.53 -30.14 10.28
C ALA A 859 17.43 -31.40 10.36
N ASP A 860 16.84 -32.56 10.08
CA ASP A 860 17.50 -33.87 10.26
C ASP A 860 18.77 -34.06 9.41
N ASP A 861 18.91 -33.31 8.32
CA ASP A 861 20.08 -33.28 7.43
C ASP A 861 21.13 -32.23 7.83
N ASN A 862 20.98 -31.61 9.01
CA ASN A 862 21.74 -30.46 9.49
C ASN A 862 21.53 -29.16 8.70
N HIS A 863 20.53 -29.05 7.83
CA HIS A 863 20.13 -27.77 7.24
C HIS A 863 19.58 -26.82 8.31
N ILE A 864 19.95 -25.54 8.25
CA ILE A 864 19.42 -24.51 9.16
C ILE A 864 18.16 -23.91 8.54
N ASP A 865 17.00 -24.30 9.06
CA ASP A 865 15.67 -23.91 8.60
C ASP A 865 15.28 -22.51 9.13
N LEU A 866 15.93 -21.46 8.60
CA LEU A 866 15.72 -20.07 8.99
C LEU A 866 15.88 -19.13 7.81
N TRP A 867 15.33 -17.92 7.96
CA TRP A 867 15.52 -16.82 7.02
C TRP A 867 16.80 -16.04 7.34
N PRO A 868 17.86 -16.10 6.49
CA PRO A 868 19.14 -15.46 6.73
C PRO A 868 19.26 -14.05 6.13
N PHE A 869 18.21 -13.54 5.48
CA PHE A 869 18.22 -12.22 4.84
C PHE A 869 17.59 -11.14 5.71
N ASP A 870 17.68 -9.90 5.23
CA ASP A 870 16.97 -8.77 5.83
C ASP A 870 15.51 -8.69 5.36
N ARG A 871 14.79 -7.74 5.96
CA ARG A 871 13.41 -7.42 5.62
C ARG A 871 13.25 -6.91 4.20
N LYS A 872 14.22 -6.12 3.71
CA LYS A 872 14.17 -5.53 2.38
C LYS A 872 14.12 -6.63 1.31
N ARG A 873 14.96 -7.67 1.45
CA ARG A 873 14.96 -8.83 0.54
C ARG A 873 13.60 -9.51 0.51
N LEU A 874 13.00 -9.79 1.68
CA LEU A 874 11.68 -10.41 1.74
C LEU A 874 10.60 -9.53 1.10
N THR A 875 10.58 -8.22 1.41
CA THR A 875 9.65 -7.27 0.81
C THR A 875 9.79 -7.25 -0.71
N THR A 876 11.02 -7.13 -1.24
CA THR A 876 11.24 -7.15 -2.70
C THR A 876 10.74 -8.44 -3.34
N MET A 877 10.97 -9.61 -2.73
CA MET A 877 10.51 -10.89 -3.27
C MET A 877 8.98 -11.05 -3.26
N LEU A 878 8.28 -10.39 -2.34
CA LEU A 878 6.83 -10.54 -2.13
C LEU A 878 6.02 -9.28 -2.54
N THR A 879 6.62 -8.33 -3.26
CA THR A 879 5.91 -7.11 -3.72
C THR A 879 5.18 -7.37 -5.04
N GLU A 880 5.79 -8.10 -5.98
CA GLU A 880 5.24 -8.40 -7.30
C GLU A 880 5.33 -9.89 -7.62
N THR A 881 4.37 -10.40 -8.38
CA THR A 881 4.39 -11.77 -8.91
C THR A 881 5.35 -11.85 -10.09
N CYS A 882 6.24 -12.86 -10.10
CA CYS A 882 7.17 -13.10 -11.19
C CYS A 882 6.75 -14.35 -11.94
N ASP A 883 6.07 -14.19 -13.08
CA ASP A 883 5.47 -15.30 -13.83
C ASP A 883 6.51 -16.36 -14.24
N HIS A 884 7.76 -15.96 -14.50
CA HIS A 884 8.85 -16.87 -14.86
C HIS A 884 9.12 -17.95 -13.79
N ASP A 885 8.88 -17.66 -12.52
CA ASP A 885 9.17 -18.60 -11.43
C ASP A 885 8.03 -19.62 -11.17
N TYR A 886 6.90 -19.46 -11.86
CA TYR A 886 5.68 -20.22 -11.64
C TYR A 886 5.20 -20.93 -12.90
N ASN A 887 4.67 -22.14 -12.72
CA ASN A 887 3.84 -22.82 -13.72
C ASN A 887 2.40 -22.31 -13.57
N LEU A 888 1.90 -21.65 -14.62
CA LEU A 888 0.55 -21.10 -14.67
C LEU A 888 -0.29 -21.90 -15.68
N THR A 889 -1.48 -22.35 -15.27
CA THR A 889 -2.46 -22.95 -16.18
C THR A 889 -3.63 -21.98 -16.35
N SER A 890 -4.20 -21.88 -17.55
CA SER A 890 -5.38 -21.05 -17.87
C SER A 890 -6.67 -21.86 -17.94
#